data_AF-A0AAV3HSQ7-F1
#
_entry.id   AF-A0AAV3HSQ7-F1
#
_cell.length_a   1.000
_cell.length_b   1.000
_cell.length_c   1.000
_cell.angle_alpha   90.00
_cell.angle_beta   90.00
_cell.angle_gamma   90.00
#
_symmetry.space_group_name_H-M   'P 1'
#
loop_
_entity.id
_entity.type
_entity.pdbx_description
1 polymer ?
#
loop_
_entity_poly.entity_id
_entity_poly.type
_entity_poly.pdbx_seq_one_letter_code
_entity_poly.pdbx_strand_id
1 'polypeptide(L)'
;MEARKTMLAVVIASTVAACGSDDNDESASQTYTLNGTVVDGYIYNALVWLDIDRDGEPDTDEPQANTGLDGTYSFQISEAQKDTLLGVPILAQLTNDSVDVGTEPPTTMEELEQKIAANEAEKVFEDAEDGHAIVLGMPPLTQADFDDLEDGELDGQVINPFTTQVHEELTSRVSAVLEDQNLDELSDEEIAALLVSLGSLVNQAIDDAVDELKEELEDSTLTDEELKDRLMGDFIAEGDTGEILELAESKVDERVSDERVAEELEDEYPDGKVTHYSYTDSYYGTPDNMDISLDFTVEGSETEIVDETANTLTYQATATEYYERAGLKKVFSTFTEEAVQNLDDGTFTAKITFKADLNFDGEFDFTSHVYDVGVADEGVTRGQWEFTRYVDESNPADSGGDSVTTDDPERELSYSTVNLFAEAVMAGDMSGVDLLQTMVEIEETTADYDYESRDFKEYDLDAAVPLEAATYAQVRERWDYVDGGNKEVIKHDWDADGSVNETTTSMNNADGSESYTKAAPVWNWDGSVSFEYQVNYWEEYTYTKGVNDDGQKIETSVGGKYILDEANAVKKVDENGDGMMFNRWDEVKTYWSETDIRTHVEWQHFAIEGYDYTFNDGGQKYSTLINDNYTGYPEYVGPYIEDLDELVDGWLEEGLSEQAIWLRVIGESIRGVSRSEGYDYCEVNATGESVNAELFATELTNCGGLQPLTEDDVVDSRLTRRKGNGVEVRFWDIYEGGMADRETWKAEGNTENLGWDWSITSEGYLRLSKGDDFVRLIAPYFKGEYGAAVIIFDEYSDTSMNEMWSTYFVDTVDLYIPPQPE
;
A
#
# COMPACT_ATOMS: atom_id res chain seq x y z
N MET A 1 -26.78 15.88 19.85
CA MET A 1 -26.58 15.38 21.24
C MET A 1 -25.10 15.49 21.64
N GLU A 2 -24.41 16.52 21.15
CA GLU A 2 -22.95 16.67 21.19
C GLU A 2 -22.47 17.40 22.46
N ALA A 3 -23.19 18.43 22.91
CA ALA A 3 -22.78 19.32 24.01
C ALA A 3 -22.85 18.71 25.44
N ARG A 4 -22.90 17.38 25.60
CA ARG A 4 -22.99 16.73 26.93
C ARG A 4 -21.96 15.64 27.18
N LYS A 5 -21.09 15.30 26.22
CA LYS A 5 -20.15 14.19 26.38
C LYS A 5 -18.67 14.58 26.28
N THR A 6 -18.35 15.76 25.75
CA THR A 6 -17.01 16.39 25.80
C THR A 6 -16.51 16.69 27.23
N MET A 7 -17.43 16.71 28.21
CA MET A 7 -17.23 17.31 29.54
C MET A 7 -16.45 16.46 30.57
N LEU A 8 -16.00 15.22 30.26
CA LEU A 8 -15.46 14.32 31.31
C LEU A 8 -13.99 13.86 31.12
N ALA A 9 -13.35 14.15 30.00
CA ALA A 9 -12.11 13.45 29.64
C ALA A 9 -10.77 14.15 29.98
N VAL A 10 -10.77 15.44 30.35
CA VAL A 10 -9.52 16.12 30.77
C VAL A 10 -9.50 16.55 32.25
N VAL A 11 -10.53 16.18 33.02
CA VAL A 11 -10.62 16.52 34.45
C VAL A 11 -9.59 15.77 35.33
N ILE A 12 -8.89 14.74 34.83
CA ILE A 12 -8.09 13.82 35.67
C ILE A 12 -6.61 14.25 35.84
N ALA A 13 -6.12 15.29 35.14
CA ALA A 13 -4.75 15.81 35.37
C ALA A 13 -4.55 16.50 36.75
N SER A 14 -5.62 16.74 37.52
CA SER A 14 -5.60 17.61 38.69
C SER A 14 -5.20 16.97 40.04
N THR A 15 -4.67 15.73 40.09
CA THR A 15 -4.41 15.08 41.41
C THR A 15 -3.01 14.53 41.71
N VAL A 16 -1.98 14.71 40.87
CA VAL A 16 -0.66 14.13 41.18
C VAL A 16 0.43 15.19 41.43
N ALA A 17 0.87 15.22 42.70
CA ALA A 17 2.13 15.73 43.23
C ALA A 17 2.24 17.22 43.66
N ALA A 18 1.74 17.51 44.87
CA ALA A 18 2.39 18.48 45.76
C ALA A 18 2.61 17.87 47.17
N CYS A 19 3.73 17.18 47.35
CA CYS A 19 4.22 16.79 48.68
C CYS A 19 5.67 17.28 48.90
N GLY A 20 5.78 18.50 49.43
CA GLY A 20 6.68 18.79 50.56
C GLY A 20 7.96 19.57 50.28
N SER A 21 7.95 20.86 50.66
CA SER A 21 8.87 21.36 51.69
C SER A 21 8.33 22.65 52.31
N ASP A 22 8.32 22.67 53.63
CA ASP A 22 7.79 23.70 54.53
C ASP A 22 8.84 24.81 54.69
N ASP A 23 8.57 26.02 54.19
CA ASP A 23 9.19 27.27 54.67
C ASP A 23 8.18 28.42 54.53
N ASN A 24 7.84 29.04 55.67
CA ASN A 24 6.91 30.17 55.77
C ASN A 24 7.52 31.43 55.15
N ASP A 25 7.00 31.86 54.01
CA ASP A 25 6.98 33.27 53.59
C ASP A 25 5.59 33.58 52.98
N GLU A 26 5.07 34.79 53.21
CA GLU A 26 3.76 35.22 52.70
C GLU A 26 3.74 35.15 51.16
N SER A 27 3.14 34.08 50.60
CA SER A 27 3.02 33.89 49.15
C SER A 27 2.17 34.99 48.53
N ALA A 28 2.79 35.81 47.67
CA ALA A 28 2.06 36.51 46.63
C ALA A 28 1.43 35.46 45.71
N SER A 29 0.15 35.61 45.38
CA SER A 29 -0.50 34.88 44.29
C SER A 29 0.38 35.03 43.05
N GLN A 30 1.05 33.96 42.61
CA GLN A 30 1.75 33.98 41.33
C GLN A 30 0.70 34.02 40.21
N THR A 31 0.95 34.88 39.23
CA THR A 31 0.13 35.03 38.03
C THR A 31 1.06 34.86 36.85
N TYR A 32 0.64 34.07 35.87
CA TYR A 32 1.38 33.87 34.62
C TYR A 32 0.68 34.66 33.52
N THR A 33 1.43 35.07 32.51
CA THR A 33 0.91 35.77 31.34
C THR A 33 0.95 34.81 30.15
N LEU A 34 -0.14 34.73 29.40
CA LEU A 34 -0.17 34.06 28.11
C LEU A 34 -0.36 35.12 27.03
N ASN A 35 0.53 35.13 26.04
CA ASN A 35 0.51 36.08 24.93
C ASN A 35 0.48 35.36 23.58
N GLY A 36 -0.21 35.97 22.64
CA GLY A 36 -0.35 35.42 21.31
C GLY A 36 -0.92 36.41 20.29
N THR A 37 -1.21 35.89 19.10
CA THR A 37 -1.73 36.63 17.94
C THR A 37 -2.85 35.86 17.24
N VAL A 38 -3.69 36.56 16.47
CA VAL A 38 -4.82 35.97 15.71
C VAL A 38 -4.67 36.27 14.21
N VAL A 39 -4.92 35.25 13.38
CA VAL A 39 -4.87 35.11 11.89
C VAL A 39 -3.57 35.50 11.22
N ASP A 40 -2.68 36.24 11.87
CA ASP A 40 -1.34 36.68 11.42
C ASP A 40 -0.76 37.75 12.37
N GLY A 41 -1.51 38.13 13.41
CA GLY A 41 -1.14 39.24 14.29
C GLY A 41 -1.73 40.58 13.89
N TYR A 42 -2.67 40.66 12.93
CA TYR A 42 -3.29 41.91 12.49
C TYR A 42 -4.83 41.89 12.51
N ILE A 43 -5.44 40.95 13.22
CA ILE A 43 -6.87 41.05 13.54
C ILE A 43 -7.11 41.91 14.77
N TYR A 44 -7.68 43.09 14.57
CA TYR A 44 -8.18 43.94 15.66
C TYR A 44 -9.54 43.45 16.17
N ASN A 45 -9.69 43.44 17.50
CA ASN A 45 -10.95 43.18 18.21
C ASN A 45 -11.59 41.81 17.93
N ALA A 46 -10.76 40.76 17.80
CA ALA A 46 -11.19 39.39 18.01
C ALA A 46 -11.26 39.09 19.52
N LEU A 47 -12.27 38.36 19.97
CA LEU A 47 -12.39 37.91 21.36
C LEU A 47 -11.63 36.59 21.50
N VAL A 48 -10.59 36.56 22.34
CA VAL A 48 -9.78 35.36 22.59
C VAL A 48 -10.03 34.86 24.00
N TRP A 49 -10.24 33.55 24.17
CA TRP A 49 -10.43 32.93 25.48
C TRP A 49 -9.76 31.57 25.62
N LEU A 50 -9.53 31.17 26.86
CA LEU A 50 -9.20 29.80 27.22
C LEU A 50 -10.50 29.03 27.43
N ASP A 51 -10.76 28.06 26.56
CA ASP A 51 -11.93 27.18 26.60
C ASP A 51 -11.72 26.05 27.61
N ILE A 52 -11.83 26.41 28.88
CA ILE A 52 -11.50 25.56 30.03
C ILE A 52 -12.52 24.43 30.16
N ASP A 53 -13.79 24.70 29.89
CA ASP A 53 -14.85 23.71 29.99
C ASP A 53 -15.21 23.01 28.67
N ARG A 54 -14.63 23.47 27.55
CA ARG A 54 -14.61 22.81 26.24
C ARG A 54 -15.97 22.78 25.58
N ASP A 55 -16.75 23.83 25.79
CA ASP A 55 -18.02 24.00 25.11
C ASP A 55 -17.89 24.81 23.81
N GLY A 56 -16.72 25.38 23.55
CA GLY A 56 -16.45 26.21 22.37
C GLY A 56 -17.13 27.58 22.44
N GLU A 57 -17.74 27.95 23.56
CA GLU A 57 -18.38 29.23 23.80
C GLU A 57 -17.56 30.06 24.80
N PRO A 58 -17.48 31.40 24.63
CA PRO A 58 -16.76 32.25 25.55
C PRO A 58 -17.54 32.43 26.86
N ASP A 59 -17.02 31.87 27.94
CA ASP A 59 -17.74 31.81 29.20
C ASP A 59 -17.26 32.90 30.20
N THR A 60 -18.16 33.40 31.05
CA THR A 60 -17.82 34.59 31.88
C THR A 60 -16.76 34.35 32.95
N ASP A 61 -16.55 33.09 33.32
CA ASP A 61 -15.56 32.67 34.31
C ASP A 61 -14.21 32.28 33.67
N GLU A 62 -14.11 32.35 32.35
CA GLU A 62 -12.91 32.03 31.58
C GLU A 62 -12.01 33.26 31.35
N PRO A 63 -10.67 33.09 31.42
CA PRO A 63 -9.73 34.12 31.00
C PRO A 63 -9.95 34.47 29.53
N GLN A 64 -10.23 35.75 29.28
CA GLN A 64 -10.51 36.25 27.94
C GLN A 64 -9.97 37.67 27.73
N ALA A 65 -9.61 37.99 26.50
CA ALA A 65 -9.12 39.30 26.09
C ALA A 65 -9.47 39.59 24.63
N ASN A 66 -9.68 40.86 24.30
CA ASN A 66 -9.75 41.27 22.89
C ASN A 66 -8.35 41.55 22.34
N THR A 67 -8.12 41.21 21.08
CA THR A 67 -6.89 41.55 20.38
C THR A 67 -6.71 43.06 20.22
N GLY A 68 -5.46 43.50 20.29
CA GLY A 68 -5.04 44.89 20.11
C GLY A 68 -5.05 45.36 18.65
N LEU A 69 -4.62 46.60 18.43
CA LEU A 69 -4.44 47.15 17.07
C LEU A 69 -3.30 46.49 16.29
N ASP A 70 -2.43 45.79 17.00
CA ASP A 70 -1.35 44.95 16.50
C ASP A 70 -1.70 43.46 16.64
N GLY A 71 -2.99 43.12 16.66
CA GLY A 71 -3.56 41.77 16.72
C GLY A 71 -3.12 40.90 17.89
N THR A 72 -2.38 41.46 18.85
CA THR A 72 -1.89 40.74 20.02
C THR A 72 -2.97 40.62 21.09
N TYR A 73 -3.05 39.47 21.74
CA TYR A 73 -3.87 39.28 22.94
C TYR A 73 -2.98 38.93 24.14
N SER A 74 -3.48 39.23 25.34
CA SER A 74 -2.79 38.90 26.59
C SER A 74 -3.79 38.80 27.73
N PHE A 75 -3.80 37.68 28.44
CA PHE A 75 -4.56 37.50 29.67
C PHE A 75 -3.72 36.86 30.78
N GLN A 76 -4.10 37.17 32.02
CA GLN A 76 -3.43 36.65 33.21
C GLN A 76 -4.14 35.39 33.73
N ILE A 77 -3.36 34.34 33.94
CA ILE A 77 -3.80 33.07 34.51
C ILE A 77 -3.24 32.92 35.93
N SER A 78 -4.06 32.39 36.83
CA SER A 78 -3.64 32.10 38.21
C SER A 78 -2.86 30.80 38.31
N GLU A 79 -2.07 30.63 39.38
CA GLU A 79 -1.38 29.36 39.68
C GLU A 79 -2.33 28.15 39.76
N ALA A 80 -3.59 28.34 40.19
CA ALA A 80 -4.58 27.27 40.21
C ALA A 80 -5.14 26.92 38.83
N GLN A 81 -5.17 27.89 37.90
CA GLN A 81 -5.57 27.66 36.51
C GLN A 81 -4.42 27.06 35.72
N LYS A 82 -3.17 27.44 36.03
CA LYS A 82 -1.97 26.88 35.41
C LYS A 82 -2.01 25.34 35.42
N ASP A 83 -2.25 24.73 36.57
CA ASP A 83 -2.31 23.27 36.71
C ASP A 83 -3.45 22.59 35.89
N THR A 84 -4.37 23.36 35.30
CA THR A 84 -5.48 22.87 34.47
C THR A 84 -5.37 23.27 32.99
N LEU A 85 -4.27 23.89 32.55
CA LEU A 85 -4.10 24.35 31.16
C LEU A 85 -3.64 23.25 30.19
N LEU A 86 -3.04 22.17 30.70
CA LEU A 86 -2.57 21.08 29.84
C LEU A 86 -3.74 20.47 29.08
N GLY A 87 -3.65 20.48 27.75
CA GLY A 87 -4.70 20.00 26.87
C GLY A 87 -5.90 20.94 26.71
N VAL A 88 -5.84 22.19 27.18
CA VAL A 88 -6.87 23.22 26.95
C VAL A 88 -6.56 24.00 25.66
N PRO A 89 -7.50 24.11 24.71
CA PRO A 89 -7.32 24.95 23.52
C PRO A 89 -7.51 26.44 23.83
N ILE A 90 -6.95 27.27 22.95
CA ILE A 90 -7.19 28.72 22.95
C ILE A 90 -7.99 29.02 21.69
N LEU A 91 -9.13 29.69 21.86
CA LEU A 91 -10.05 30.01 20.78
C LEU A 91 -10.12 31.51 20.56
N ALA A 92 -10.37 31.93 19.32
CA ALA A 92 -10.56 33.31 18.92
C ALA A 92 -11.82 33.44 18.08
N GLN A 93 -12.77 34.27 18.53
CA GLN A 93 -14.00 34.59 17.83
C GLN A 93 -13.83 35.90 17.06
N LEU A 94 -14.09 35.85 15.76
CA LEU A 94 -14.09 36.98 14.85
C LEU A 94 -15.54 37.31 14.50
N THR A 95 -15.89 38.60 14.54
CA THR A 95 -17.26 39.11 14.32
C THR A 95 -17.24 40.27 13.32
N ASN A 96 -18.39 40.88 13.04
CA ASN A 96 -18.49 42.11 12.23
C ASN A 96 -17.76 43.35 12.81
N ASP A 97 -17.37 43.28 14.09
CA ASP A 97 -16.53 44.27 14.77
C ASP A 97 -15.02 43.95 14.69
N SER A 98 -14.66 42.78 14.16
CA SER A 98 -13.27 42.38 13.93
C SER A 98 -12.76 42.93 12.59
N VAL A 99 -11.51 43.39 12.57
CA VAL A 99 -10.93 44.06 11.40
C VAL A 99 -9.53 43.52 11.15
N ASP A 100 -9.30 43.01 9.95
CA ASP A 100 -7.96 42.78 9.43
C ASP A 100 -7.32 44.15 9.08
N VAL A 101 -6.26 44.49 9.81
CA VAL A 101 -5.57 45.77 9.65
C VAL A 101 -4.46 45.75 8.59
N GLY A 102 -4.30 44.60 7.92
CA GLY A 102 -3.31 44.29 6.90
C GLY A 102 -1.88 44.28 7.43
N THR A 103 -0.90 44.20 6.51
CA THR A 103 0.52 44.00 6.83
C THR A 103 1.24 45.12 7.60
N GLU A 104 0.55 46.22 7.96
CA GLU A 104 1.11 47.32 8.74
C GLU A 104 0.12 47.73 9.84
N PRO A 105 0.33 47.37 11.12
CA PRO A 105 -0.68 47.62 12.15
C PRO A 105 -0.80 49.12 12.48
N PRO A 106 -2.03 49.65 12.65
CA PRO A 106 -2.27 51.01 13.07
C PRO A 106 -1.81 51.21 14.52
N THR A 107 -1.25 52.37 14.81
CA THR A 107 -0.80 52.71 16.17
C THR A 107 -1.88 53.40 16.99
N THR A 108 -2.97 53.83 16.35
CA THR A 108 -4.10 54.53 16.99
C THR A 108 -5.43 54.17 16.33
N MET A 109 -6.52 54.29 17.09
CA MET A 109 -7.87 54.10 16.56
C MET A 109 -8.22 55.04 15.39
N GLU A 110 -7.70 56.27 15.42
CA GLU A 110 -7.91 57.25 14.33
C GLU A 110 -7.21 56.81 13.03
N GLU A 111 -6.12 56.05 13.13
CA GLU A 111 -5.40 55.47 11.99
C GLU A 111 -6.14 54.25 11.44
N LEU A 112 -6.68 53.38 12.30
CA LEU A 112 -7.54 52.27 11.90
C LEU A 112 -8.78 52.75 11.13
N GLU A 113 -9.50 53.75 11.67
CA GLU A 113 -10.66 54.34 10.99
C GLU A 113 -10.30 54.94 9.60
N GLN A 114 -9.08 55.47 9.46
CA GLN A 114 -8.60 55.98 8.17
C GLN A 114 -8.28 54.85 7.19
N LYS A 115 -7.66 53.76 7.65
CA LYS A 115 -7.37 52.58 6.85
C LYS A 115 -8.63 51.90 6.34
N ILE A 116 -9.63 51.69 7.21
CA ILE A 116 -10.94 51.15 6.82
C ILE A 116 -11.59 52.05 5.75
N ALA A 117 -11.59 53.37 5.95
CA ALA A 117 -12.17 54.31 4.98
C ALA A 117 -11.40 54.40 3.65
N ALA A 118 -10.14 53.96 3.63
CA ALA A 118 -9.28 53.91 2.45
C ALA A 118 -9.30 52.53 1.76
N ASN A 119 -10.01 51.54 2.31
CA ASN A 119 -9.93 50.12 1.93
C ASN A 119 -8.50 49.58 2.03
N GLU A 120 -7.78 49.99 3.08
CA GLU A 120 -6.45 49.49 3.46
C GLU A 120 -6.52 48.59 4.71
N ALA A 121 -7.72 48.38 5.25
CA ALA A 121 -8.07 47.44 6.31
C ALA A 121 -9.48 46.92 6.01
N GLU A 122 -9.71 45.64 6.22
CA GLU A 122 -10.92 44.92 5.83
C GLU A 122 -11.67 44.41 7.06
N LYS A 123 -12.99 44.57 7.08
CA LYS A 123 -13.80 43.96 8.13
C LYS A 123 -13.98 42.49 7.77
N VAL A 124 -13.93 41.62 8.78
CA VAL A 124 -14.14 40.18 8.58
C VAL A 124 -15.55 39.90 8.06
N PHE A 125 -16.55 40.64 8.57
CA PHE A 125 -17.92 40.62 8.07
C PHE A 125 -18.42 42.03 7.73
N GLU A 126 -19.33 42.13 6.77
CA GLU A 126 -19.96 43.41 6.41
C GLU A 126 -20.88 43.92 7.55
N ASP A 127 -21.11 45.25 7.62
CA ASP A 127 -22.03 45.85 8.62
C ASP A 127 -23.47 45.31 8.55
N ALA A 128 -23.85 44.69 7.43
CA ALA A 128 -25.19 44.11 7.24
C ALA A 128 -25.33 42.73 7.89
N GLU A 129 -24.23 42.08 8.25
CA GLU A 129 -24.10 40.73 8.79
C GLU A 129 -23.98 40.79 10.33
N ASP A 130 -24.87 41.56 10.97
CA ASP A 130 -24.91 41.72 12.43
C ASP A 130 -25.40 40.44 13.11
N GLY A 131 -24.48 39.70 13.75
CA GLY A 131 -24.77 38.43 14.43
C GLY A 131 -23.82 37.29 14.05
N HIS A 132 -23.19 37.36 12.87
CA HIS A 132 -22.31 36.32 12.35
C HIS A 132 -20.96 36.29 13.08
N ALA A 133 -20.42 35.09 13.27
CA ALA A 133 -19.10 34.92 13.85
C ALA A 133 -18.41 33.63 13.38
N ILE A 134 -17.09 33.68 13.17
CA ILE A 134 -16.27 32.46 13.04
C ILE A 134 -15.42 32.28 14.30
N VAL A 135 -15.14 31.03 14.65
CA VAL A 135 -14.21 30.67 15.73
C VAL A 135 -12.99 29.99 15.12
N LEU A 136 -11.81 30.47 15.48
CA LEU A 136 -10.53 29.87 15.14
C LEU A 136 -9.91 29.30 16.41
N GLY A 137 -9.16 28.21 16.27
CA GLY A 137 -8.53 27.51 17.38
C GLY A 137 -7.06 27.28 17.13
N MET A 138 -6.33 26.98 18.20
CA MET A 138 -5.00 26.40 18.09
C MET A 138 -4.95 25.05 18.81
N PRO A 139 -3.97 24.19 18.49
CA PRO A 139 -3.81 22.93 19.16
C PRO A 139 -3.74 23.12 20.68
N PRO A 140 -4.31 22.20 21.47
CA PRO A 140 -4.30 22.31 22.91
C PRO A 140 -2.88 22.39 23.48
N LEU A 141 -2.71 23.20 24.53
CA LEU A 141 -1.41 23.42 25.16
C LEU A 141 -0.76 22.10 25.60
N THR A 142 0.50 21.88 25.22
CA THR A 142 1.25 20.65 25.50
C THR A 142 2.07 20.75 26.77
N GLN A 143 2.69 19.63 27.18
CA GLN A 143 3.64 19.64 28.30
C GLN A 143 4.88 20.49 27.99
N ALA A 144 5.28 20.60 26.72
CA ALA A 144 6.42 21.44 26.32
C ALA A 144 6.11 22.93 26.54
N ASP A 145 4.91 23.39 26.14
CA ASP A 145 4.45 24.76 26.39
C ASP A 145 4.42 25.08 27.90
N PHE A 146 4.06 24.07 28.70
CA PHE A 146 4.04 24.19 30.14
C PHE A 146 5.44 24.25 30.79
N ASP A 147 6.38 23.48 30.26
CA ASP A 147 7.78 23.50 30.68
C ASP A 147 8.42 24.86 30.34
N ASP A 148 8.01 25.50 29.25
CA ASP A 148 8.44 26.85 28.87
C ASP A 148 7.81 27.95 29.75
N LEU A 149 6.66 27.69 30.39
CA LEU A 149 6.00 28.57 31.36
C LEU A 149 6.76 28.67 32.73
N GLU A 150 8.00 28.17 32.82
CA GLU A 150 8.87 28.25 34.01
C GLU A 150 9.28 29.70 34.36
N ASP A 151 9.34 30.60 33.38
CA ASP A 151 9.78 32.00 33.58
C ASP A 151 8.62 32.99 33.87
N GLY A 152 7.36 32.51 33.92
CA GLY A 152 6.18 33.32 34.26
C GLY A 152 5.38 33.85 33.08
N GLU A 153 5.79 33.53 31.85
CA GLU A 153 5.21 34.03 30.60
C GLU A 153 5.29 32.93 29.53
N LEU A 154 4.23 32.77 28.74
CA LEU A 154 4.17 31.91 27.56
C LEU A 154 3.86 32.77 26.35
N ASP A 155 4.79 32.83 25.42
CA ASP A 155 4.70 33.62 24.18
C ASP A 155 4.52 32.68 22.98
N GLY A 156 4.17 33.25 21.83
CA GLY A 156 4.12 32.51 20.55
C GLY A 156 2.86 31.68 20.33
N GLN A 157 1.79 31.93 21.10
CA GLN A 157 0.51 31.24 20.95
C GLN A 157 -0.28 31.84 19.78
N VAL A 158 -0.02 31.36 18.57
CA VAL A 158 -0.65 31.85 17.34
C VAL A 158 -1.94 31.08 17.07
N ILE A 159 -3.02 31.81 16.81
CA ILE A 159 -4.31 31.27 16.36
C ILE A 159 -4.51 31.71 14.93
N ASN A 160 -4.47 30.80 13.97
CA ASN A 160 -4.67 31.08 12.54
C ASN A 160 -5.49 29.95 11.88
N PRO A 161 -5.84 30.04 10.59
CA PRO A 161 -6.63 29.00 9.91
C PRO A 161 -5.96 27.62 9.94
N PHE A 162 -4.62 27.57 9.85
CA PHE A 162 -3.86 26.33 9.85
C PHE A 162 -3.74 25.71 11.25
N THR A 163 -3.59 26.52 12.30
CA THR A 163 -3.67 26.03 13.69
C THR A 163 -5.07 25.51 14.02
N THR A 164 -6.10 26.08 13.38
CA THR A 164 -7.49 25.67 13.55
C THR A 164 -7.71 24.30 12.92
N GLN A 165 -7.18 24.09 11.71
CA GLN A 165 -7.19 22.80 11.03
C GLN A 165 -6.54 21.70 11.89
N VAL A 166 -5.34 21.95 12.42
CA VAL A 166 -4.69 20.99 13.35
C VAL A 166 -5.51 20.76 14.61
N HIS A 167 -6.16 21.81 15.14
CA HIS A 167 -7.01 21.68 16.33
C HIS A 167 -8.25 20.80 16.06
N GLU A 168 -8.90 20.96 14.92
CA GLU A 168 -10.08 20.19 14.51
C GLU A 168 -9.72 18.72 14.28
N GLU A 169 -8.64 18.46 13.54
CA GLU A 169 -8.04 17.13 13.31
C GLU A 169 -7.77 16.41 14.65
N LEU A 170 -7.13 17.12 15.58
CA LEU A 170 -6.81 16.59 16.89
C LEU A 170 -8.06 16.34 17.73
N THR A 171 -9.05 17.23 17.67
CA THR A 171 -10.29 17.10 18.46
C THR A 171 -11.05 15.84 18.07
N SER A 172 -11.07 15.50 16.79
CA SER A 172 -11.62 14.22 16.29
C SER A 172 -10.87 13.02 16.88
N ARG A 173 -9.54 12.97 16.72
CA ARG A 173 -8.70 11.84 17.15
C ARG A 173 -8.67 11.66 18.67
N VAL A 174 -8.57 12.75 19.43
CA VAL A 174 -8.47 12.72 20.89
C VAL A 174 -9.81 12.36 21.53
N SER A 175 -10.94 12.81 20.97
CA SER A 175 -12.26 12.42 21.44
C SER A 175 -12.47 10.90 21.31
N ALA A 176 -12.00 10.30 20.21
CA ALA A 176 -12.08 8.86 19.99
C ALA A 176 -11.21 8.05 20.97
N VAL A 177 -9.98 8.50 21.25
CA VAL A 177 -9.06 7.83 22.19
C VAL A 177 -9.56 7.88 23.64
N LEU A 178 -10.19 8.98 24.04
CA LEU A 178 -10.60 9.21 25.42
C LEU A 178 -11.85 8.43 25.83
N GLU A 179 -12.69 7.98 24.89
CA GLU A 179 -13.91 7.23 25.19
C GLU A 179 -13.71 5.71 25.32
N ASP A 180 -12.68 5.13 24.70
CA ASP A 180 -12.32 3.71 24.91
C ASP A 180 -11.76 3.46 26.32
N GLN A 181 -11.25 4.52 26.95
CA GLN A 181 -10.72 4.45 28.30
C GLN A 181 -11.81 4.79 29.30
N ASN A 182 -12.10 3.86 30.22
CA ASN A 182 -12.93 4.14 31.39
C ASN A 182 -12.15 5.06 32.33
N LEU A 183 -12.09 6.36 31.99
CA LEU A 183 -11.19 7.39 32.53
C LEU A 183 -11.13 7.40 34.06
N ASP A 184 -12.25 7.10 34.74
CA ASP A 184 -12.36 7.00 36.19
C ASP A 184 -11.54 5.86 36.84
N GLU A 185 -11.00 4.92 36.06
CA GLU A 185 -10.24 3.75 36.52
C GLU A 185 -8.74 3.78 36.15
N LEU A 186 -8.28 4.80 35.42
CA LEU A 186 -6.88 4.92 34.99
C LEU A 186 -5.95 5.22 36.17
N SER A 187 -4.79 4.56 36.17
CA SER A 187 -3.69 4.86 37.07
C SER A 187 -2.88 6.08 36.60
N ASP A 188 -2.17 6.71 37.53
CA ASP A 188 -1.27 7.85 37.25
C ASP A 188 -0.25 7.54 36.12
N GLU A 189 0.13 6.27 35.95
CA GLU A 189 1.05 5.80 34.90
C GLU A 189 0.35 5.68 33.53
N GLU A 190 -0.93 5.31 33.49
CA GLU A 190 -1.74 5.27 32.26
C GLU A 190 -2.09 6.69 31.79
N ILE A 191 -2.38 7.61 32.71
CA ILE A 191 -2.60 9.03 32.41
C ILE A 191 -1.32 9.65 31.82
N ALA A 192 -0.15 9.36 32.39
CA ALA A 192 1.12 9.85 31.85
C ALA A 192 1.43 9.30 30.44
N ALA A 193 1.06 8.04 30.16
CA ALA A 193 1.21 7.46 28.82
C ALA A 193 0.25 8.10 27.80
N LEU A 194 -0.99 8.39 28.21
CA LEU A 194 -1.99 9.08 27.39
C LEU A 194 -1.54 10.51 27.05
N LEU A 195 -0.93 11.23 28.00
CA LEU A 195 -0.38 12.57 27.77
C LEU A 195 0.83 12.57 26.82
N VAL A 196 1.66 11.52 26.85
CA VAL A 196 2.73 11.33 25.85
C VAL A 196 2.15 11.01 24.47
N SER A 197 1.08 10.21 24.40
CA SER A 197 0.36 9.90 23.18
C SER A 197 -0.28 11.15 22.56
N LEU A 198 -0.84 12.05 23.37
CA LEU A 198 -1.39 13.33 22.91
C LEU A 198 -0.34 14.18 22.17
N GLY A 199 0.88 14.25 22.69
CA GLY A 199 1.98 14.96 21.99
C GLY A 199 2.37 14.31 20.66
N SER A 200 2.22 12.99 20.51
CA SER A 200 2.42 12.29 19.23
C SER A 200 1.30 12.61 18.25
N LEU A 201 0.05 12.59 18.72
CA LEU A 201 -1.13 12.92 17.90
C LEU A 201 -1.09 14.37 17.40
N VAL A 202 -0.65 15.31 18.24
CA VAL A 202 -0.44 16.70 17.82
C VAL A 202 0.61 16.80 16.71
N ASN A 203 1.76 16.15 16.86
CA ASN A 203 2.79 16.19 15.80
C ASN A 203 2.30 15.56 14.50
N GLN A 204 1.51 14.49 14.57
CA GLN A 204 0.96 13.86 13.38
C GLN A 204 -0.09 14.75 12.71
N ALA A 205 -1.02 15.34 13.47
CA ALA A 205 -1.98 16.28 12.91
C ALA A 205 -1.28 17.50 12.25
N ILE A 206 -0.13 17.92 12.79
CA ILE A 206 0.74 18.93 12.16
C ILE A 206 1.37 18.39 10.87
N ASP A 207 1.88 17.16 10.86
CA ASP A 207 2.48 16.53 9.68
C ASP A 207 1.44 16.38 8.55
N ASP A 208 0.24 15.90 8.88
CA ASP A 208 -0.87 15.71 7.95
C ASP A 208 -1.31 17.06 7.33
N ALA A 209 -1.48 18.10 8.16
CA ALA A 209 -1.79 19.44 7.68
C ALA A 209 -0.66 20.05 6.82
N VAL A 210 0.60 19.70 7.07
CA VAL A 210 1.73 20.16 6.24
C VAL A 210 1.71 19.50 4.87
N ASP A 211 1.36 18.22 4.80
CA ASP A 211 1.26 17.50 3.53
C ASP A 211 0.10 18.03 2.68
N GLU A 212 -1.06 18.31 3.28
CA GLU A 212 -2.18 18.99 2.59
C GLU A 212 -1.77 20.38 2.06
N LEU A 213 -1.09 21.18 2.86
CA LEU A 213 -0.61 22.50 2.42
C LEU A 213 0.41 22.43 1.29
N LYS A 214 1.22 21.36 1.20
CA LYS A 214 2.14 21.21 0.07
C LYS A 214 1.39 20.94 -1.23
N GLU A 215 0.29 20.21 -1.17
CA GLU A 215 -0.58 19.97 -2.33
C GLU A 215 -1.21 21.28 -2.80
N GLU A 216 -1.78 22.08 -1.90
CA GLU A 216 -2.37 23.37 -2.24
C GLU A 216 -1.36 24.39 -2.81
N LEU A 217 -0.09 24.26 -2.42
CA LEU A 217 0.98 25.18 -2.82
C LEU A 217 1.80 24.72 -4.04
N GLU A 218 1.37 23.66 -4.78
CA GLU A 218 1.84 22.98 -6.02
C GLU A 218 3.27 23.22 -6.60
N ASP A 219 3.91 24.37 -6.40
CA ASP A 219 5.23 24.79 -6.88
C ASP A 219 6.13 25.45 -5.79
N SER A 220 5.74 25.40 -4.50
CA SER A 220 6.51 26.07 -3.44
C SER A 220 7.89 25.46 -3.21
N THR A 221 8.89 26.30 -2.90
CA THR A 221 10.25 25.84 -2.58
C THR A 221 10.47 25.61 -1.09
N LEU A 222 9.41 25.63 -0.29
CA LEU A 222 9.48 25.55 1.16
C LEU A 222 9.74 24.10 1.58
N THR A 223 10.56 23.94 2.61
CA THR A 223 10.77 22.65 3.27
C THR A 223 9.67 22.39 4.29
N ASP A 224 9.45 21.13 4.64
CA ASP A 224 8.46 20.70 5.65
C ASP A 224 8.65 21.42 6.99
N GLU A 225 9.90 21.61 7.41
CA GLU A 225 10.22 22.37 8.63
C GLU A 225 9.83 23.84 8.49
N GLU A 226 10.06 24.45 7.31
CA GLU A 226 9.62 25.83 7.07
C GLU A 226 8.10 25.92 7.04
N LEU A 227 7.38 24.94 6.49
CA LEU A 227 5.91 24.91 6.52
C LEU A 227 5.37 24.73 7.95
N LYS A 228 5.96 23.84 8.75
CA LYS A 228 5.60 23.65 10.17
C LYS A 228 5.76 24.93 10.98
N ASP A 229 6.92 25.58 10.84
CA ASP A 229 7.21 26.85 11.52
C ASP A 229 6.19 27.95 11.14
N ARG A 230 5.61 27.88 9.93
CA ARG A 230 4.62 28.86 9.44
C ARG A 230 3.21 28.51 9.84
N LEU A 231 2.85 27.23 9.80
CA LEU A 231 1.56 26.73 10.25
C LEU A 231 1.35 27.09 11.73
N MET A 232 2.36 26.89 12.58
CA MET A 232 2.32 27.22 14.01
C MET A 232 2.80 28.64 14.35
N GLY A 233 3.08 29.48 13.33
CA GLY A 233 3.75 30.77 13.52
C GLY A 233 3.07 31.93 12.83
N ASP A 234 3.75 33.08 12.87
CA ASP A 234 3.37 34.27 12.11
C ASP A 234 3.98 34.16 10.70
N PHE A 235 3.12 34.15 9.67
CA PHE A 235 3.53 34.01 8.28
C PHE A 235 3.92 35.34 7.59
N ILE A 236 4.01 36.47 8.31
CA ILE A 236 4.42 37.80 7.80
C ILE A 236 5.93 38.11 8.00
N ALA A 237 6.76 37.12 8.31
CA ALA A 237 8.19 37.36 8.60
C ALA A 237 8.98 38.06 7.45
N GLU A 238 10.01 38.85 7.82
CA GLU A 238 10.79 39.72 6.92
C GLU A 238 11.48 38.94 5.77
N GLY A 239 10.78 38.75 4.66
CA GLY A 239 11.27 38.05 3.47
C GLY A 239 10.26 37.20 2.71
N ASP A 240 9.01 37.08 3.17
CA ASP A 240 8.07 36.09 2.64
C ASP A 240 7.34 36.38 1.34
N THR A 241 7.10 35.27 0.64
CA THR A 241 6.44 35.06 -0.64
C THR A 241 4.92 35.04 -0.45
N GLY A 242 4.17 35.86 -1.20
CA GLY A 242 2.74 36.10 -0.99
C GLY A 242 1.80 34.89 -1.03
N GLU A 243 2.25 33.71 -1.46
CA GLU A 243 1.41 32.53 -1.65
C GLU A 243 0.81 31.96 -0.34
N ILE A 244 1.58 31.91 0.77
CA ILE A 244 1.05 31.43 2.07
C ILE A 244 0.02 32.42 2.63
N LEU A 245 0.29 33.72 2.51
CA LEU A 245 -0.62 34.76 2.96
C LEU A 245 -1.92 34.72 2.16
N GLU A 246 -1.83 34.61 0.82
CA GLU A 246 -2.99 34.45 -0.07
C GLU A 246 -3.81 33.19 0.29
N LEU A 247 -3.14 32.10 0.68
CA LEU A 247 -3.80 30.87 1.11
C LEU A 247 -4.50 31.02 2.46
N ALA A 248 -3.86 31.66 3.45
CA ALA A 248 -4.46 31.92 4.75
C ALA A 248 -5.69 32.83 4.63
N GLU A 249 -5.59 33.91 3.84
CA GLU A 249 -6.71 34.79 3.49
C GLU A 249 -7.85 33.97 2.86
N SER A 250 -7.53 33.09 1.89
CA SER A 250 -8.52 32.22 1.25
C SER A 250 -9.24 31.29 2.23
N LYS A 251 -8.52 30.67 3.19
CA LYS A 251 -9.14 29.78 4.19
C LYS A 251 -10.03 30.53 5.19
N VAL A 252 -9.72 31.79 5.52
CA VAL A 252 -10.62 32.64 6.33
C VAL A 252 -11.88 33.01 5.54
N ASP A 253 -11.72 33.43 4.28
CA ASP A 253 -12.84 33.79 3.40
C ASP A 253 -13.80 32.61 3.18
N GLU A 254 -13.26 31.38 3.06
CA GLU A 254 -14.04 30.14 2.98
C GLU A 254 -14.91 29.96 4.23
N ARG A 255 -14.32 30.03 5.43
CA ARG A 255 -15.07 29.91 6.70
C ARG A 255 -16.13 31.00 6.86
N VAL A 256 -15.84 32.23 6.44
CA VAL A 256 -16.83 33.32 6.44
C VAL A 256 -17.98 33.02 5.46
N SER A 257 -17.67 32.47 4.29
CA SER A 257 -18.69 32.05 3.32
C SER A 257 -19.55 30.92 3.87
N ASP A 258 -18.94 29.94 4.53
CA ASP A 258 -19.63 28.79 5.12
C ASP A 258 -20.57 29.22 6.25
N GLU A 259 -20.11 30.09 7.15
CA GLU A 259 -20.93 30.70 8.20
C GLU A 259 -22.15 31.42 7.64
N ARG A 260 -21.99 32.14 6.52
CA ARG A 260 -23.10 32.81 5.87
C ARG A 260 -24.13 31.81 5.31
N VAL A 261 -23.67 30.70 4.75
CA VAL A 261 -24.57 29.64 4.25
C VAL A 261 -25.30 28.97 5.42
N ALA A 262 -24.60 28.68 6.52
CA ALA A 262 -25.20 28.12 7.72
C ALA A 262 -26.32 29.01 8.27
N GLU A 263 -26.08 30.31 8.43
CA GLU A 263 -27.07 31.28 8.90
C GLU A 263 -28.27 31.47 7.94
N GLU A 264 -28.03 31.49 6.61
CA GLU A 264 -29.12 31.50 5.63
C GLU A 264 -30.04 30.27 5.78
N LEU A 265 -29.47 29.13 6.16
CA LEU A 265 -30.20 27.90 6.43
C LEU A 265 -30.85 27.90 7.82
N GLU A 266 -30.23 28.46 8.86
CA GLU A 266 -30.88 28.64 10.17
C GLU A 266 -32.14 29.50 10.08
N ASP A 267 -32.17 30.49 9.18
CA ASP A 267 -33.37 31.27 8.85
C ASP A 267 -34.50 30.41 8.25
N GLU A 268 -34.16 29.35 7.50
CA GLU A 268 -35.10 28.35 6.97
C GLU A 268 -35.51 27.31 8.02
N TYR A 269 -34.61 27.00 8.96
CA TYR A 269 -34.76 26.03 10.05
C TYR A 269 -34.61 26.68 11.44
N PRO A 270 -35.52 27.59 11.86
CA PRO A 270 -35.34 28.44 13.04
C PRO A 270 -35.34 27.72 14.40
N ASP A 271 -35.63 26.42 14.42
CA ASP A 271 -35.58 25.55 15.60
C ASP A 271 -34.50 24.46 15.46
N GLY A 272 -33.67 24.50 14.41
CA GLY A 272 -32.60 23.54 14.14
C GLY A 272 -31.20 24.15 14.30
N LYS A 273 -30.22 23.33 14.68
CA LYS A 273 -28.80 23.68 14.65
C LYS A 273 -28.27 23.31 13.27
N VAL A 274 -27.62 24.26 12.57
CA VAL A 274 -27.04 24.02 11.24
C VAL A 274 -25.52 24.05 11.35
N THR A 275 -24.85 23.09 10.72
CA THR A 275 -23.41 23.14 10.44
C THR A 275 -23.21 23.02 8.94
N HIS A 276 -22.30 23.82 8.38
CA HIS A 276 -21.93 23.80 6.97
C HIS A 276 -20.42 23.93 6.86
N TYR A 277 -19.82 23.14 5.98
CA TYR A 277 -18.42 23.32 5.64
C TYR A 277 -18.18 22.97 4.17
N SER A 278 -17.31 23.75 3.54
CA SER A 278 -16.78 23.49 2.20
C SER A 278 -15.43 22.78 2.30
N TYR A 279 -15.07 22.02 1.26
CA TYR A 279 -13.77 21.34 1.21
C TYR A 279 -13.24 21.24 -0.22
N THR A 280 -11.91 21.13 -0.33
CA THR A 280 -11.20 20.79 -1.55
C THR A 280 -10.26 19.62 -1.27
N ASP A 281 -10.24 18.63 -2.17
CA ASP A 281 -9.43 17.40 -2.00
C ASP A 281 -8.80 16.98 -3.34
N SER A 282 -7.79 16.12 -3.30
CA SER A 282 -7.12 15.58 -4.49
C SER A 282 -6.85 14.08 -4.39
N TYR A 283 -7.09 13.33 -5.47
CA TYR A 283 -6.79 11.90 -5.49
C TYR A 283 -6.45 11.36 -6.89
N TYR A 284 -5.63 10.31 -6.95
CA TYR A 284 -5.36 9.55 -8.17
C TYR A 284 -6.11 8.21 -8.14
N GLY A 285 -6.98 7.99 -9.12
CA GLY A 285 -7.85 6.82 -9.13
C GLY A 285 -8.30 6.40 -10.51
N THR A 286 -8.83 5.17 -10.61
CA THR A 286 -9.55 4.70 -11.80
C THR A 286 -11.05 4.82 -11.52
N PRO A 287 -11.77 5.73 -12.19
CA PRO A 287 -13.20 5.89 -11.97
C PRO A 287 -13.99 4.63 -12.31
N ASP A 288 -15.13 4.48 -11.66
CA ASP A 288 -16.08 3.41 -11.99
C ASP A 288 -16.49 3.49 -13.47
N ASN A 289 -16.62 2.32 -14.09
CA ASN A 289 -16.92 2.13 -15.51
C ASN A 289 -15.83 2.60 -16.49
N MET A 290 -14.59 2.80 -16.02
CA MET A 290 -13.45 3.21 -16.85
C MET A 290 -12.24 2.29 -16.69
N ASP A 291 -11.36 2.27 -17.70
CA ASP A 291 -10.10 1.50 -17.69
C ASP A 291 -8.84 2.38 -17.64
N ILE A 292 -9.01 3.67 -17.38
CA ILE A 292 -7.92 4.64 -17.24
C ILE A 292 -7.94 5.31 -15.88
N SER A 293 -6.76 5.52 -15.31
CA SER A 293 -6.58 6.29 -14.08
C SER A 293 -6.32 7.76 -14.38
N LEU A 294 -6.80 8.65 -13.50
CA LEU A 294 -6.70 10.09 -13.62
C LEU A 294 -6.40 10.72 -12.25
N ASP A 295 -5.79 11.90 -12.29
CA ASP A 295 -5.70 12.81 -11.15
C ASP A 295 -6.97 13.66 -11.09
N PHE A 296 -7.61 13.67 -9.92
CA PHE A 296 -8.81 14.43 -9.64
C PHE A 296 -8.55 15.51 -8.60
N THR A 297 -9.18 16.66 -8.82
CA THR A 297 -9.44 17.66 -7.77
C THR A 297 -10.93 17.64 -7.47
N VAL A 298 -11.30 17.52 -6.21
CA VAL A 298 -12.68 17.53 -5.75
C VAL A 298 -12.95 18.86 -5.07
N GLU A 299 -14.06 19.51 -5.41
CA GLU A 299 -14.58 20.65 -4.66
C GLU A 299 -15.98 20.28 -4.17
N GLY A 300 -16.23 20.36 -2.87
CA GLY A 300 -17.49 19.92 -2.28
C GLY A 300 -17.90 20.72 -1.06
N SER A 301 -19.07 20.37 -0.53
CA SER A 301 -19.56 20.88 0.74
C SER A 301 -20.52 19.91 1.39
N GLU A 302 -20.58 19.96 2.71
CA GLU A 302 -21.47 19.17 3.53
C GLU A 302 -22.27 20.06 4.47
N THR A 303 -23.48 19.62 4.80
CA THR A 303 -24.39 20.36 5.67
C THR A 303 -25.14 19.39 6.56
N GLU A 304 -25.09 19.63 7.87
CA GLU A 304 -25.94 18.92 8.83
C GLU A 304 -26.96 19.87 9.44
N ILE A 305 -28.20 19.40 9.53
CA ILE A 305 -29.31 20.14 10.11
C ILE A 305 -29.96 19.26 11.17
N VAL A 306 -29.76 19.62 12.43
CA VAL A 306 -30.36 18.93 13.59
C VAL A 306 -31.62 19.67 14.02
N ASP A 307 -32.79 19.13 13.66
CA ASP A 307 -34.08 19.66 14.14
C ASP A 307 -34.44 18.97 15.47
N GLU A 308 -34.24 19.68 16.59
CA GLU A 308 -34.55 19.16 17.93
C GLU A 308 -36.06 18.92 18.16
N THR A 309 -36.93 19.60 17.39
CA THR A 309 -38.38 19.48 17.53
C THR A 309 -38.91 18.24 16.80
N ALA A 310 -38.38 17.97 15.60
CA ALA A 310 -38.68 16.78 14.82
C ALA A 310 -37.87 15.56 15.26
N ASN A 311 -36.77 15.77 15.99
CA ASN A 311 -35.78 14.77 16.38
C ASN A 311 -35.19 14.06 15.15
N THR A 312 -34.79 14.86 14.17
CA THR A 312 -34.24 14.40 12.88
C THR A 312 -32.92 15.09 12.59
N LEU A 313 -32.00 14.34 12.00
CA LEU A 313 -30.80 14.85 11.35
C LEU A 313 -31.03 14.83 9.83
N THR A 314 -30.78 15.95 9.17
CA THR A 314 -30.69 16.01 7.71
C THR A 314 -29.25 16.26 7.33
N TYR A 315 -28.69 15.36 6.53
CA TYR A 315 -27.35 15.49 5.96
C TYR A 315 -27.48 15.79 4.47
N GLN A 316 -26.70 16.75 3.99
CA GLN A 316 -26.62 17.10 2.58
C GLN A 316 -25.16 17.20 2.18
N ALA A 317 -24.81 16.56 1.06
CA ALA A 317 -23.46 16.67 0.51
C ALA A 317 -23.51 16.98 -0.97
N THR A 318 -22.55 17.77 -1.44
CA THR A 318 -22.31 18.01 -2.86
C THR A 318 -20.83 17.89 -3.17
N ALA A 319 -20.49 17.31 -4.31
CA ALA A 319 -19.11 17.28 -4.77
C ALA A 319 -19.07 17.44 -6.30
N THR A 320 -18.05 18.14 -6.79
CA THR A 320 -17.71 18.24 -8.20
C THR A 320 -16.28 17.79 -8.39
N GLU A 321 -16.09 16.72 -9.17
CA GLU A 321 -14.76 16.23 -9.50
C GLU A 321 -14.29 16.88 -10.79
N TYR A 322 -13.03 17.29 -10.80
CA TYR A 322 -12.35 17.87 -11.94
C TYR A 322 -11.14 17.04 -12.31
N TYR A 323 -10.84 16.97 -13.60
CA TYR A 323 -9.64 16.36 -14.12
C TYR A 323 -8.86 17.36 -14.97
N GLU A 324 -7.54 17.18 -15.01
CA GLU A 324 -6.63 17.97 -15.82
C GLU A 324 -6.33 17.25 -17.14
N ARG A 325 -6.65 17.88 -18.29
CA ARG A 325 -6.22 17.38 -19.60
C ARG A 325 -5.76 18.48 -20.51
N ALA A 326 -4.48 18.41 -20.91
CA ALA A 326 -3.80 19.45 -21.68
C ALA A 326 -3.73 20.82 -20.98
N GLY A 327 -3.58 20.81 -19.64
CA GLY A 327 -3.45 22.00 -18.80
C GLY A 327 -4.74 22.81 -18.66
N LEU A 328 -5.89 22.14 -18.69
CA LEU A 328 -7.20 22.73 -18.49
C LEU A 328 -7.98 21.86 -17.49
N LYS A 329 -8.33 22.44 -16.33
CA LYS A 329 -9.30 21.89 -15.37
C LYS A 329 -10.67 21.78 -16.04
N LYS A 330 -11.24 20.58 -16.06
CA LYS A 330 -12.56 20.28 -16.60
C LYS A 330 -13.37 19.46 -15.62
N VAL A 331 -14.68 19.68 -15.56
CA VAL A 331 -15.58 18.85 -14.75
C VAL A 331 -15.63 17.44 -15.32
N PHE A 332 -15.40 16.44 -14.48
CA PHE A 332 -15.57 15.02 -14.77
C PHE A 332 -16.93 14.54 -14.25
N SER A 333 -17.22 14.78 -12.97
CA SER A 333 -18.42 14.26 -12.32
C SER A 333 -19.06 15.26 -11.37
N THR A 334 -20.31 14.98 -11.01
CA THR A 334 -21.01 15.67 -9.92
C THR A 334 -21.75 14.66 -9.05
N PHE A 335 -21.77 14.93 -7.75
CA PHE A 335 -22.41 14.15 -6.73
C PHE A 335 -23.33 15.05 -5.89
N THR A 336 -24.50 14.54 -5.54
CA THR A 336 -25.39 15.16 -4.56
C THR A 336 -26.04 14.10 -3.69
N GLU A 337 -26.09 14.32 -2.39
CA GLU A 337 -26.77 13.49 -1.42
C GLU A 337 -27.71 14.32 -0.54
N GLU A 338 -28.87 13.75 -0.24
CA GLU A 338 -29.78 14.22 0.82
C GLU A 338 -30.21 13.02 1.64
N ALA A 339 -29.72 12.93 2.88
CA ALA A 339 -30.09 11.90 3.84
C ALA A 339 -30.91 12.49 4.98
N VAL A 340 -31.93 11.76 5.43
CA VAL A 340 -32.76 12.12 6.58
C VAL A 340 -32.80 10.95 7.53
N GLN A 341 -32.34 11.16 8.76
CA GLN A 341 -32.27 10.17 9.82
C GLN A 341 -33.17 10.59 10.99
N ASN A 342 -33.85 9.61 11.59
CA ASN A 342 -34.58 9.75 12.82
C ASN A 342 -33.68 9.41 14.02
N LEU A 343 -33.47 10.38 14.92
CA LEU A 343 -32.55 10.24 16.04
C LEU A 343 -33.09 9.35 17.18
N ASP A 344 -34.37 8.98 17.19
CA ASP A 344 -34.94 8.08 18.22
C ASP A 344 -34.64 6.61 17.96
N ASP A 345 -34.62 6.19 16.68
CA ASP A 345 -34.52 4.79 16.28
C ASP A 345 -33.45 4.51 15.22
N GLY A 346 -32.71 5.54 14.79
CA GLY A 346 -31.64 5.44 13.81
C GLY A 346 -32.12 5.19 12.38
N THR A 347 -33.44 5.11 12.14
CA THR A 347 -33.94 4.86 10.78
C THR A 347 -33.60 6.02 9.86
N PHE A 348 -33.07 5.72 8.68
CA PHE A 348 -32.70 6.75 7.72
C PHE A 348 -33.11 6.39 6.30
N THR A 349 -33.18 7.44 5.48
CA THR A 349 -33.26 7.32 4.02
C THR A 349 -32.28 8.28 3.38
N ALA A 350 -31.52 7.84 2.37
CA ALA A 350 -30.65 8.70 1.59
C ALA A 350 -31.04 8.70 0.12
N LYS A 351 -30.93 9.87 -0.52
CA LYS A 351 -31.18 10.05 -1.95
C LYS A 351 -29.92 10.61 -2.58
N ILE A 352 -29.31 9.83 -3.46
CA ILE A 352 -28.04 10.19 -4.06
C ILE A 352 -28.22 10.31 -5.57
N THR A 353 -27.56 11.29 -6.18
CA THR A 353 -27.42 11.40 -7.63
C THR A 353 -25.95 11.57 -7.97
N PHE A 354 -25.45 10.69 -8.83
CA PHE A 354 -24.12 10.77 -9.42
C PHE A 354 -24.24 10.95 -10.92
N LYS A 355 -23.38 11.80 -11.51
CA LYS A 355 -23.31 12.02 -12.95
C LYS A 355 -21.86 12.12 -13.40
N ALA A 356 -21.52 11.53 -14.54
CA ALA A 356 -20.15 11.54 -15.04
C ALA A 356 -20.06 11.72 -16.57
N ASP A 357 -19.00 12.42 -17.00
CA ASP A 357 -18.53 12.57 -18.38
C ASP A 357 -17.49 11.46 -18.67
N LEU A 358 -17.98 10.23 -18.88
CA LEU A 358 -17.11 9.05 -19.08
C LEU A 358 -16.30 9.10 -20.39
N ASN A 359 -16.70 9.93 -21.36
CA ASN A 359 -16.09 9.99 -22.70
C ASN A 359 -15.22 11.24 -22.92
N PHE A 360 -15.18 12.15 -21.93
CA PHE A 360 -14.43 13.40 -21.90
C PHE A 360 -14.87 14.45 -22.94
N ASP A 361 -16.14 14.46 -23.35
CA ASP A 361 -16.68 15.40 -24.33
C ASP A 361 -17.23 16.71 -23.71
N GLY A 362 -17.37 16.73 -22.38
CA GLY A 362 -17.87 17.84 -21.58
C GLY A 362 -19.37 17.81 -21.31
N GLU A 363 -20.09 16.76 -21.69
CA GLU A 363 -21.47 16.48 -21.29
C GLU A 363 -21.53 15.28 -20.32
N PHE A 364 -22.51 15.28 -19.41
CA PHE A 364 -22.71 14.13 -18.52
C PHE A 364 -23.51 13.05 -19.25
N ASP A 365 -22.83 11.98 -19.64
CA ASP A 365 -23.43 10.86 -20.37
C ASP A 365 -23.90 9.73 -19.46
N PHE A 366 -23.39 9.67 -18.24
CA PHE A 366 -23.80 8.73 -17.22
C PHE A 366 -24.57 9.43 -16.10
N THR A 367 -25.64 8.81 -15.62
CA THR A 367 -26.39 9.23 -14.43
C THR A 367 -26.82 8.00 -13.65
N SER A 368 -26.61 8.05 -12.33
CA SER A 368 -27.09 7.05 -11.38
C SER A 368 -27.90 7.75 -10.29
N HIS A 369 -29.08 7.19 -9.99
CA HIS A 369 -29.95 7.58 -8.89
C HIS A 369 -29.98 6.44 -7.87
N VAL A 370 -29.62 6.77 -6.64
CA VAL A 370 -29.60 5.80 -5.54
C VAL A 370 -30.59 6.22 -4.48
N TYR A 371 -31.33 5.24 -3.97
CA TYR A 371 -32.18 5.40 -2.80
C TYR A 371 -31.80 4.36 -1.77
N ASP A 372 -31.31 4.81 -0.61
CA ASP A 372 -30.95 3.93 0.49
C ASP A 372 -32.00 4.01 1.59
N VAL A 373 -32.31 2.87 2.20
CA VAL A 373 -33.24 2.76 3.33
C VAL A 373 -32.65 1.82 4.37
N GLY A 374 -32.44 2.32 5.58
CA GLY A 374 -31.72 1.56 6.59
C GLY A 374 -31.91 2.04 8.01
N VAL A 375 -31.02 1.53 8.86
CA VAL A 375 -30.88 1.91 10.26
C VAL A 375 -29.41 2.17 10.52
N ALA A 376 -29.12 3.31 11.11
CA ALA A 376 -27.84 3.70 11.64
C ALA A 376 -27.81 3.41 13.16
N ASP A 377 -26.74 2.80 13.62
CA ASP A 377 -26.35 2.73 15.03
C ASP A 377 -25.06 3.53 15.19
N GLU A 378 -25.25 4.85 15.32
CA GLU A 378 -24.17 5.80 15.53
C GLU A 378 -23.74 5.73 17.00
N GLY A 379 -22.92 4.73 17.30
CA GLY A 379 -22.05 4.75 18.46
C GLY A 379 -21.00 5.87 18.31
N VAL A 380 -20.33 6.23 19.39
CA VAL A 380 -19.39 7.38 19.36
C VAL A 380 -18.05 7.02 18.71
N THR A 381 -17.50 5.83 19.00
CA THR A 381 -16.25 5.34 18.43
C THR A 381 -16.46 4.31 17.34
N ARG A 382 -17.72 3.91 17.13
CA ARG A 382 -18.10 2.91 16.15
C ARG A 382 -19.48 3.24 15.59
N GLY A 383 -19.52 3.64 14.34
CA GLY A 383 -20.74 3.72 13.56
C GLY A 383 -21.02 2.38 12.90
N GLN A 384 -22.30 2.01 12.81
CA GLN A 384 -22.72 0.88 12.00
C GLN A 384 -24.00 1.23 11.24
N TRP A 385 -24.00 1.05 9.92
CA TRP A 385 -25.14 1.29 9.05
C TRP A 385 -25.56 0.00 8.37
N GLU A 386 -26.82 -0.39 8.56
CA GLU A 386 -27.43 -1.53 7.87
C GLU A 386 -28.54 -1.01 6.96
N PHE A 387 -28.36 -1.12 5.64
CA PHE A 387 -29.31 -0.56 4.68
C PHE A 387 -29.51 -1.41 3.43
N THR A 388 -30.64 -1.16 2.77
CA THR A 388 -30.91 -1.67 1.42
C THR A 388 -30.76 -0.53 0.44
N ARG A 389 -29.96 -0.77 -0.60
CA ARG A 389 -29.69 0.16 -1.68
C ARG A 389 -30.46 -0.23 -2.93
N TYR A 390 -31.19 0.73 -3.47
CA TYR A 390 -31.89 0.63 -4.75
C TYR A 390 -31.20 1.58 -5.73
N VAL A 391 -30.87 1.10 -6.94
CA VAL A 391 -30.20 1.90 -7.96
C VAL A 391 -31.03 1.92 -9.24
N ASP A 392 -31.15 3.10 -9.85
CA ASP A 392 -31.67 3.36 -11.20
C ASP A 392 -30.58 4.11 -11.97
N GLU A 393 -30.06 3.52 -13.04
CA GLU A 393 -28.92 4.10 -13.74
C GLU A 393 -28.95 3.93 -15.26
N SER A 394 -28.30 4.87 -15.94
CA SER A 394 -28.04 4.77 -17.38
C SER A 394 -27.00 3.69 -17.67
N ASN A 395 -27.03 3.09 -18.86
CA ASN A 395 -25.97 2.19 -19.30
C ASN A 395 -24.64 2.96 -19.52
N PRO A 396 -23.54 2.61 -18.83
CA PRO A 396 -22.24 3.23 -19.08
C PRO A 396 -21.79 3.14 -20.56
N ALA A 397 -22.14 2.04 -21.23
CA ALA A 397 -21.77 1.82 -22.63
C ALA A 397 -22.41 2.83 -23.60
N ASP A 398 -23.49 3.50 -23.21
CA ASP A 398 -24.16 4.52 -24.04
C ASP A 398 -23.35 5.82 -24.14
N SER A 399 -22.47 6.10 -23.18
CA SER A 399 -21.53 7.23 -23.21
C SER A 399 -20.58 7.14 -24.42
N GLY A 400 -20.23 5.92 -24.83
CA GLY A 400 -19.22 5.67 -25.85
C GLY A 400 -17.82 6.14 -25.43
N GLY A 401 -16.79 5.74 -26.17
CA GLY A 401 -15.41 6.09 -25.85
C GLY A 401 -14.54 4.85 -25.68
N ASP A 402 -13.25 4.99 -26.01
CA ASP A 402 -12.31 3.87 -25.95
C ASP A 402 -11.94 3.49 -24.51
N SER A 403 -12.21 4.37 -23.54
CA SER A 403 -11.86 4.21 -22.12
C SER A 403 -13.01 3.74 -21.22
N VAL A 404 -14.20 3.50 -21.79
CA VAL A 404 -15.40 3.09 -21.05
C VAL A 404 -15.52 1.58 -21.06
N THR A 405 -15.76 0.95 -19.92
CA THR A 405 -16.01 -0.50 -19.83
C THR A 405 -17.42 -0.82 -20.35
N THR A 406 -17.54 -1.89 -21.15
CA THR A 406 -18.80 -2.21 -21.89
C THR A 406 -19.36 -3.61 -21.61
N ASP A 407 -18.83 -4.29 -20.57
CA ASP A 407 -19.22 -5.66 -20.25
C ASP A 407 -20.43 -5.75 -19.31
N ASP A 408 -20.97 -4.61 -18.87
CA ASP A 408 -22.14 -4.56 -17.99
C ASP A 408 -23.45 -4.92 -18.72
N PRO A 409 -24.42 -5.54 -18.01
CA PRO A 409 -25.75 -5.76 -18.55
C PRO A 409 -26.39 -4.43 -18.97
N GLU A 410 -27.21 -4.44 -20.04
CA GLU A 410 -27.94 -3.24 -20.46
C GLU A 410 -28.84 -2.74 -19.33
N ARG A 411 -28.60 -1.52 -18.86
CA ARG A 411 -29.39 -0.77 -17.84
C ARG A 411 -30.06 0.44 -18.49
N GLU A 412 -31.20 0.89 -17.97
CA GLU A 412 -31.93 2.04 -18.54
C GLU A 412 -32.43 2.96 -17.44
N LEU A 413 -31.94 4.21 -17.45
CA LEU A 413 -32.38 5.25 -16.55
C LEU A 413 -33.89 5.49 -16.69
N SER A 414 -34.64 4.99 -15.73
CA SER A 414 -36.10 4.93 -15.75
C SER A 414 -36.75 6.22 -15.22
N TYR A 415 -36.09 6.90 -14.28
CA TYR A 415 -36.58 8.12 -13.66
C TYR A 415 -35.64 9.29 -13.92
N SER A 416 -36.21 10.48 -14.14
CA SER A 416 -35.42 11.68 -14.43
C SER A 416 -34.81 12.35 -13.19
N THR A 417 -35.23 11.92 -11.99
CA THR A 417 -34.73 12.45 -10.71
C THR A 417 -34.80 11.37 -9.63
N VAL A 418 -33.85 11.41 -8.70
CA VAL A 418 -33.83 10.52 -7.52
C VAL A 418 -35.11 10.60 -6.68
N ASN A 419 -35.76 11.77 -6.60
CA ASN A 419 -37.02 11.92 -5.88
C ASN A 419 -38.16 11.10 -6.49
N LEU A 420 -38.28 11.06 -7.82
CA LEU A 420 -39.32 10.26 -8.48
C LEU A 420 -39.03 8.76 -8.36
N PHE A 421 -37.75 8.38 -8.41
CA PHE A 421 -37.30 7.01 -8.18
C PHE A 421 -37.61 6.55 -6.76
N ALA A 422 -37.20 7.31 -5.74
CA ALA A 422 -37.48 7.01 -4.33
C ALA A 422 -38.99 6.90 -4.06
N GLU A 423 -39.82 7.80 -4.63
CA GLU A 423 -41.28 7.71 -4.54
C GLU A 423 -41.85 6.39 -5.11
N ALA A 424 -41.29 5.90 -6.22
CA ALA A 424 -41.70 4.64 -6.83
C ALA A 424 -41.31 3.44 -5.96
N VAL A 425 -40.07 3.38 -5.47
CA VAL A 425 -39.58 2.32 -4.59
C VAL A 425 -40.40 2.28 -3.29
N MET A 426 -40.66 3.44 -2.66
CA MET A 426 -41.51 3.54 -1.47
C MET A 426 -42.95 3.06 -1.72
N ALA A 427 -43.45 3.19 -2.95
CA ALA A 427 -44.75 2.65 -3.36
C ALA A 427 -44.73 1.14 -3.67
N GLY A 428 -43.55 0.50 -3.60
CA GLY A 428 -43.32 -0.91 -3.92
C GLY A 428 -43.21 -1.19 -5.42
N ASP A 429 -42.93 -0.16 -6.23
CA ASP A 429 -42.65 -0.31 -7.66
C ASP A 429 -41.15 -0.50 -7.88
N MET A 430 -40.78 -1.72 -8.26
CA MET A 430 -39.39 -2.13 -8.52
C MET A 430 -39.05 -2.06 -10.03
N SER A 431 -39.95 -1.57 -10.88
CA SER A 431 -39.80 -1.70 -12.34
C SER A 431 -38.71 -0.85 -12.96
N GLY A 432 -38.20 0.16 -12.25
CA GLY A 432 -37.04 0.94 -12.65
C GLY A 432 -35.88 0.81 -11.67
N VAL A 433 -35.79 -0.30 -10.94
CA VAL A 433 -34.60 -0.64 -10.15
C VAL A 433 -33.73 -1.52 -11.05
N ASP A 434 -32.50 -1.11 -11.30
CA ASP A 434 -31.49 -1.86 -12.07
C ASP A 434 -30.61 -2.73 -11.16
N LEU A 435 -30.31 -2.24 -9.95
CA LEU A 435 -29.55 -2.97 -8.93
C LEU A 435 -30.24 -2.91 -7.57
N LEU A 436 -30.20 -4.04 -6.87
CA LEU A 436 -30.68 -4.17 -5.50
C LEU A 436 -29.58 -4.78 -4.63
N GLN A 437 -29.18 -4.06 -3.60
CA GLN A 437 -28.10 -4.45 -2.71
C GLN A 437 -28.51 -4.32 -1.24
N THR A 438 -27.91 -5.14 -0.38
CA THR A 438 -27.93 -4.92 1.09
C THR A 438 -26.51 -4.67 1.54
N MET A 439 -26.33 -3.68 2.41
CA MET A 439 -25.03 -3.23 2.89
C MET A 439 -24.99 -3.23 4.41
N VAL A 440 -23.83 -3.59 4.95
CA VAL A 440 -23.41 -3.33 6.32
C VAL A 440 -22.10 -2.56 6.25
N GLU A 441 -22.15 -1.31 6.69
CA GLU A 441 -20.98 -0.45 6.81
C GLU A 441 -20.63 -0.28 8.29
N ILE A 442 -19.34 -0.33 8.59
CA ILE A 442 -18.81 -0.12 9.92
C ILE A 442 -17.65 0.85 9.80
N GLU A 443 -17.65 1.86 10.65
CA GLU A 443 -16.54 2.76 10.87
C GLU A 443 -16.13 2.64 12.34
N GLU A 444 -14.83 2.57 12.62
CA GLU A 444 -14.30 2.44 13.97
C GLU A 444 -12.96 3.16 14.08
N THR A 445 -12.86 4.12 15.00
CA THR A 445 -11.60 4.83 15.31
C THR A 445 -11.02 4.30 16.61
N THR A 446 -9.72 4.01 16.60
CA THR A 446 -8.97 3.54 17.77
C THR A 446 -7.69 4.35 17.98
N ALA A 447 -6.94 4.08 19.04
CA ALA A 447 -5.64 4.73 19.27
C ALA A 447 -4.54 4.31 18.29
N ASP A 448 -4.73 3.22 17.55
CA ASP A 448 -3.71 2.65 16.65
C ASP A 448 -4.08 2.82 15.16
N TYR A 449 -5.38 2.93 14.84
CA TYR A 449 -5.89 3.01 13.46
C TYR A 449 -7.32 3.53 13.39
N ASP A 450 -7.67 4.06 12.23
CA ASP A 450 -9.04 4.18 11.71
C ASP A 450 -9.38 2.95 10.86
N TYR A 451 -10.58 2.41 11.05
CA TYR A 451 -11.06 1.21 10.37
C TYR A 451 -12.39 1.48 9.69
N GLU A 452 -12.48 1.06 8.44
CA GLU A 452 -13.71 1.07 7.67
C GLU A 452 -13.96 -0.33 7.10
N SER A 453 -15.22 -0.74 7.07
CA SER A 453 -15.61 -1.92 6.31
C SER A 453 -16.94 -1.75 5.63
N ARG A 454 -17.06 -2.38 4.47
CA ARG A 454 -18.28 -2.50 3.67
C ARG A 454 -18.48 -3.95 3.29
N ASP A 455 -19.47 -4.59 3.90
CA ASP A 455 -20.01 -5.88 3.46
C ASP A 455 -21.26 -5.58 2.63
N PHE A 456 -21.27 -5.98 1.36
CA PHE A 456 -22.48 -5.90 0.56
C PHE A 456 -22.82 -7.20 -0.13
N LYS A 457 -24.11 -7.36 -0.40
CA LYS A 457 -24.69 -8.43 -1.20
C LYS A 457 -25.56 -7.87 -2.28
N GLU A 458 -25.44 -8.42 -3.48
CA GLU A 458 -26.27 -8.08 -4.63
C GLU A 458 -27.29 -9.19 -4.89
N TYR A 459 -28.47 -8.80 -5.37
CA TYR A 459 -29.61 -9.69 -5.53
C TYR A 459 -30.17 -9.69 -6.95
N ASP A 460 -30.63 -10.87 -7.38
CA ASP A 460 -31.34 -11.04 -8.65
C ASP A 460 -32.76 -10.46 -8.57
N LEU A 461 -32.99 -9.38 -9.31
CA LEU A 461 -34.31 -8.72 -9.42
C LEU A 461 -35.37 -9.57 -10.10
N ASP A 462 -34.99 -10.54 -10.94
CA ASP A 462 -35.92 -11.47 -11.59
C ASP A 462 -36.36 -12.60 -10.65
N ALA A 463 -35.77 -12.71 -9.47
CA ALA A 463 -36.15 -13.71 -8.47
C ALA A 463 -37.59 -13.47 -7.98
N ALA A 464 -38.29 -14.56 -7.63
CA ALA A 464 -39.67 -14.49 -7.14
C ALA A 464 -39.80 -13.67 -5.82
N VAL A 465 -38.70 -13.59 -5.07
CA VAL A 465 -38.51 -12.77 -3.87
C VAL A 465 -37.10 -12.19 -3.97
N PRO A 466 -36.94 -10.92 -4.40
CA PRO A 466 -35.62 -10.36 -4.72
C PRO A 466 -34.60 -10.49 -3.58
N LEU A 467 -35.00 -10.26 -2.32
CA LEU A 467 -34.11 -10.36 -1.16
C LEU A 467 -33.95 -11.78 -0.57
N GLU A 468 -34.29 -12.86 -1.30
CA GLU A 468 -34.22 -14.24 -0.77
C GLU A 468 -32.87 -14.92 -1.04
N ALA A 469 -32.22 -14.62 -2.17
CA ALA A 469 -30.94 -15.21 -2.54
C ALA A 469 -30.06 -14.16 -3.22
N ALA A 470 -28.95 -13.82 -2.56
CA ALA A 470 -27.91 -13.01 -3.17
C ALA A 470 -27.21 -13.80 -4.27
N THR A 471 -26.74 -13.10 -5.29
CA THR A 471 -25.96 -13.65 -6.42
C THR A 471 -24.49 -13.30 -6.34
N TYR A 472 -24.13 -12.34 -5.49
CA TYR A 472 -22.76 -11.90 -5.28
C TYR A 472 -22.65 -11.27 -3.89
N ALA A 473 -21.50 -11.47 -3.24
CA ALA A 473 -21.16 -10.81 -2.00
C ALA A 473 -19.70 -10.33 -2.04
N GLN A 474 -19.45 -9.20 -1.39
CA GLN A 474 -18.10 -8.65 -1.24
C GLN A 474 -17.94 -8.05 0.14
N VAL A 475 -16.74 -8.24 0.69
CA VAL A 475 -16.30 -7.55 1.90
C VAL A 475 -15.06 -6.74 1.55
N ARG A 476 -15.11 -5.43 1.76
CA ARG A 476 -13.95 -4.54 1.75
C ARG A 476 -13.68 -4.10 3.18
N GLU A 477 -12.42 -4.14 3.59
CA GLU A 477 -11.95 -3.70 4.90
C GLU A 477 -10.73 -2.81 4.69
N ARG A 478 -10.69 -1.64 5.30
CA ARG A 478 -9.60 -0.67 5.23
C ARG A 478 -9.15 -0.31 6.64
N TRP A 479 -7.84 -0.17 6.81
CA TRP A 479 -7.19 0.34 8.01
C TRP A 479 -6.24 1.46 7.58
N ASP A 480 -6.35 2.62 8.21
CA ASP A 480 -5.38 3.69 8.13
C ASP A 480 -4.72 3.80 9.52
N TYR A 481 -3.45 3.48 9.61
CA TYR A 481 -2.71 3.40 10.86
C TYR A 481 -2.15 4.76 11.24
N VAL A 482 -2.10 5.03 12.54
CA VAL A 482 -1.56 6.27 13.13
C VAL A 482 -0.07 6.47 12.81
N ASP A 483 0.66 5.43 12.39
CA ASP A 483 2.06 5.56 11.94
C ASP A 483 2.22 5.96 10.47
N GLY A 484 1.11 6.25 9.76
CA GLY A 484 1.07 6.59 8.34
C GLY A 484 1.01 5.37 7.40
N GLY A 485 1.00 4.14 7.95
CA GLY A 485 0.72 2.94 7.17
C GLY A 485 -0.76 2.82 6.81
N ASN A 486 -1.08 2.08 5.75
CA ASN A 486 -2.45 1.70 5.44
C ASN A 486 -2.54 0.25 4.96
N LYS A 487 -3.73 -0.33 5.08
CA LYS A 487 -4.02 -1.68 4.63
C LYS A 487 -5.43 -1.76 4.10
N GLU A 488 -5.60 -2.43 2.97
CA GLU A 488 -6.90 -2.75 2.39
C GLU A 488 -7.00 -4.25 2.16
N VAL A 489 -8.15 -4.84 2.46
CA VAL A 489 -8.48 -6.23 2.15
C VAL A 489 -9.82 -6.27 1.42
N ILE A 490 -9.85 -6.87 0.23
CA ILE A 490 -11.08 -7.07 -0.54
C ILE A 490 -11.28 -8.58 -0.74
N LYS A 491 -12.48 -9.06 -0.42
CA LYS A 491 -12.88 -10.47 -0.55
C LYS A 491 -14.11 -10.54 -1.45
N HIS A 492 -14.05 -11.40 -2.47
CA HIS A 492 -15.15 -11.64 -3.39
C HIS A 492 -15.71 -13.06 -3.19
N ASP A 493 -17.03 -13.16 -3.07
CA ASP A 493 -17.81 -14.39 -3.07
C ASP A 493 -18.80 -14.29 -4.24
N TRP A 494 -18.40 -14.86 -5.37
CA TRP A 494 -19.06 -14.70 -6.65
C TRP A 494 -20.43 -15.35 -6.74
N ASP A 495 -20.73 -16.29 -5.83
CA ASP A 495 -22.02 -17.00 -5.76
C ASP A 495 -22.82 -16.66 -4.48
N ALA A 496 -22.29 -15.77 -3.63
CA ALA A 496 -22.81 -15.44 -2.30
C ALA A 496 -23.12 -16.66 -1.42
N ASP A 497 -22.33 -17.74 -1.54
CA ASP A 497 -22.56 -19.02 -0.88
C ASP A 497 -21.68 -19.24 0.37
N GLY A 498 -20.85 -18.25 0.70
CA GLY A 498 -19.86 -18.25 1.77
C GLY A 498 -18.48 -18.73 1.35
N SER A 499 -18.27 -19.07 0.07
CA SER A 499 -16.96 -19.44 -0.47
C SER A 499 -16.25 -18.21 -1.06
N VAL A 500 -15.12 -17.83 -0.47
CA VAL A 500 -14.34 -16.68 -0.95
C VAL A 500 -13.49 -17.12 -2.16
N ASN A 501 -13.84 -16.61 -3.34
CA ASN A 501 -13.20 -16.93 -4.61
C ASN A 501 -11.97 -16.07 -4.88
N GLU A 502 -11.94 -14.85 -4.35
CA GLU A 502 -10.79 -13.96 -4.50
C GLU A 502 -10.56 -13.18 -3.20
N THR A 503 -9.30 -13.03 -2.83
CA THR A 503 -8.87 -12.11 -1.79
C THR A 503 -7.67 -11.32 -2.28
N THR A 504 -7.76 -10.00 -2.21
CA THR A 504 -6.65 -9.08 -2.41
C THR A 504 -6.36 -8.36 -1.10
N THR A 505 -5.08 -8.17 -0.80
CA THR A 505 -4.63 -7.37 0.33
C THR A 505 -3.56 -6.42 -0.17
N SER A 506 -3.76 -5.12 -0.04
CA SER A 506 -2.76 -4.08 -0.30
C SER A 506 -2.33 -3.49 1.03
N MET A 507 -1.03 -3.22 1.21
CA MET A 507 -0.53 -2.59 2.43
C MET A 507 0.66 -1.69 2.11
N ASN A 508 0.61 -0.46 2.62
CA ASN A 508 1.74 0.46 2.66
C ASN A 508 2.16 0.59 4.12
N ASN A 509 3.44 0.38 4.41
CA ASN A 509 3.97 0.48 5.77
C ASN A 509 4.61 1.85 5.99
N ALA A 510 4.68 2.29 7.25
CA ALA A 510 5.31 3.54 7.66
C ALA A 510 6.78 3.68 7.24
N ASP A 511 7.50 2.57 6.99
CA ASP A 511 8.87 2.58 6.50
C ASP A 511 9.00 2.77 4.98
N GLY A 512 7.86 3.01 4.29
CA GLY A 512 7.76 3.16 2.84
C GLY A 512 7.78 1.83 2.07
N SER A 513 7.79 0.67 2.76
CA SER A 513 7.66 -0.63 2.10
C SER A 513 6.20 -0.92 1.75
N GLU A 514 5.99 -1.53 0.58
CA GLU A 514 4.68 -1.89 0.06
C GLU A 514 4.55 -3.41 0.03
N SER A 515 3.35 -3.94 0.27
CA SER A 515 3.03 -5.34 0.00
C SER A 515 1.66 -5.50 -0.65
N TYR A 516 1.58 -6.45 -1.57
CA TYR A 516 0.36 -6.85 -2.24
C TYR A 516 0.24 -8.37 -2.18
N THR A 517 -0.85 -8.88 -1.62
CA THR A 517 -1.16 -10.31 -1.61
C THR A 517 -2.40 -10.57 -2.44
N LYS A 518 -2.39 -11.64 -3.22
CA LYS A 518 -3.56 -12.10 -3.97
C LYS A 518 -3.73 -13.60 -3.82
N ALA A 519 -4.98 -14.03 -3.63
CA ALA A 519 -5.40 -15.42 -3.64
C ALA A 519 -6.64 -15.55 -4.55
N ALA A 520 -6.53 -16.25 -5.68
CA ALA A 520 -7.61 -16.34 -6.68
C ALA A 520 -7.44 -17.56 -7.61
N PRO A 521 -8.51 -17.99 -8.32
CA PRO A 521 -8.38 -18.94 -9.41
C PRO A 521 -7.72 -18.30 -10.64
N VAL A 522 -6.86 -19.05 -11.32
CA VAL A 522 -6.28 -18.72 -12.62
C VAL A 522 -6.85 -19.66 -13.67
N TRP A 523 -7.61 -19.09 -14.61
CA TRP A 523 -8.28 -19.81 -15.70
C TRP A 523 -7.42 -19.79 -16.97
N ASN A 524 -6.58 -20.82 -17.16
CA ASN A 524 -5.60 -20.87 -18.27
C ASN A 524 -6.10 -21.59 -19.54
N TRP A 525 -7.37 -22.00 -19.61
CA TRP A 525 -7.88 -22.72 -20.76
C TRP A 525 -8.21 -21.81 -21.95
N ASP A 526 -7.31 -21.72 -22.94
CA ASP A 526 -7.53 -21.02 -24.22
C ASP A 526 -8.07 -21.92 -25.36
N GLY A 527 -8.21 -23.23 -25.11
CA GLY A 527 -8.64 -24.22 -26.11
C GLY A 527 -7.57 -24.73 -27.07
N SER A 528 -6.28 -24.43 -26.85
CA SER A 528 -5.13 -24.93 -27.62
C SER A 528 -4.59 -26.28 -27.09
N VAL A 529 -3.41 -26.77 -27.51
CA VAL A 529 -2.88 -28.14 -27.21
C VAL A 529 -1.44 -28.18 -26.65
N SER A 530 -0.94 -27.14 -25.96
CA SER A 530 0.40 -27.18 -25.31
C SER A 530 0.34 -27.81 -23.91
N PHE A 531 1.38 -28.52 -23.48
CA PHE A 531 1.32 -29.38 -22.28
C PHE A 531 1.60 -28.67 -20.95
N GLU A 532 2.16 -27.46 -20.99
CA GLU A 532 2.77 -26.80 -19.82
C GLU A 532 1.89 -25.70 -19.20
N TYR A 533 0.79 -25.32 -19.89
CA TYR A 533 -0.06 -24.17 -19.52
C TYR A 533 -1.57 -24.46 -19.70
N GLN A 534 -2.06 -25.63 -19.27
CA GLN A 534 -3.44 -26.08 -19.56
C GLN A 534 -4.30 -26.49 -18.37
N VAL A 535 -3.88 -26.16 -17.15
CA VAL A 535 -4.65 -26.48 -15.95
C VAL A 535 -5.11 -25.20 -15.29
N ASN A 536 -6.39 -25.18 -14.90
CA ASN A 536 -6.88 -24.18 -13.97
C ASN A 536 -6.28 -24.50 -12.60
N TYR A 537 -5.83 -23.48 -11.90
CA TYR A 537 -5.22 -23.64 -10.59
C TYR A 537 -5.65 -22.50 -9.69
N TRP A 538 -5.51 -22.69 -8.39
CA TRP A 538 -5.60 -21.62 -7.42
C TRP A 538 -4.20 -21.07 -7.17
N GLU A 539 -4.02 -19.77 -7.24
CA GLU A 539 -2.74 -19.11 -7.02
C GLU A 539 -2.81 -18.24 -5.78
N GLU A 540 -1.79 -18.34 -4.93
CA GLU A 540 -1.59 -17.42 -3.80
C GLU A 540 -0.18 -16.87 -3.89
N TYR A 541 -0.05 -15.55 -3.85
CA TYR A 541 1.26 -14.91 -3.84
C TYR A 541 1.24 -13.62 -3.03
N THR A 542 2.41 -13.30 -2.51
CA THR A 542 2.73 -12.00 -1.92
C THR A 542 3.84 -11.38 -2.75
N TYR A 543 3.64 -10.13 -3.12
CA TYR A 543 4.61 -9.27 -3.76
C TYR A 543 4.95 -8.14 -2.80
N THR A 544 6.23 -7.85 -2.59
CA THR A 544 6.67 -6.76 -1.71
C THR A 544 7.63 -5.83 -2.43
N LYS A 545 7.58 -4.54 -2.14
CA LYS A 545 8.60 -3.56 -2.53
C LYS A 545 9.22 -2.96 -1.27
N GLY A 546 10.52 -2.73 -1.29
CA GLY A 546 11.21 -2.11 -0.16
C GLY A 546 12.67 -1.83 -0.45
N VAL A 547 13.45 -1.71 0.63
CA VAL A 547 14.89 -1.45 0.58
C VAL A 547 15.61 -2.48 1.44
N ASN A 548 16.71 -3.05 0.93
CA ASN A 548 17.54 -3.98 1.70
C ASN A 548 18.52 -3.25 2.65
N ASP A 549 19.25 -4.01 3.47
CA ASP A 549 20.24 -3.50 4.43
C ASP A 549 21.34 -2.61 3.78
N ASP A 550 21.60 -2.80 2.48
CA ASP A 550 22.59 -2.06 1.70
C ASP A 550 22.01 -0.79 1.03
N GLY A 551 20.72 -0.48 1.24
CA GLY A 551 20.06 0.70 0.67
C GLY A 551 19.60 0.53 -0.77
N GLN A 552 19.59 -0.69 -1.31
CA GLN A 552 19.13 -0.99 -2.66
C GLN A 552 17.64 -1.26 -2.68
N LYS A 553 16.93 -0.79 -3.71
CA LYS A 553 15.52 -1.15 -3.91
C LYS A 553 15.43 -2.64 -4.20
N ILE A 554 14.49 -3.31 -3.55
CA ILE A 554 14.19 -4.72 -3.75
C ILE A 554 12.70 -4.92 -4.02
N GLU A 555 12.41 -5.86 -4.89
CA GLU A 555 11.09 -6.42 -5.11
C GLU A 555 11.16 -7.92 -4.80
N THR A 556 10.23 -8.45 -4.01
CA THR A 556 10.12 -9.89 -3.79
C THR A 556 8.78 -10.41 -4.26
N SER A 557 8.76 -11.62 -4.82
CA SER A 557 7.54 -12.35 -5.14
C SER A 557 7.66 -13.77 -4.62
N VAL A 558 6.83 -14.11 -3.65
CA VAL A 558 6.78 -15.45 -3.05
C VAL A 558 5.36 -15.97 -3.18
N GLY A 559 5.20 -17.20 -3.64
CA GLY A 559 3.87 -17.75 -3.82
C GLY A 559 3.84 -19.24 -4.11
N GLY A 560 2.62 -19.73 -4.35
CA GLY A 560 2.38 -21.11 -4.71
C GLY A 560 1.12 -21.33 -5.53
N LYS A 561 1.14 -22.42 -6.29
CA LYS A 561 0.03 -22.90 -7.10
C LYS A 561 -0.55 -24.16 -6.48
N TYR A 562 -1.87 -24.19 -6.37
CA TYR A 562 -2.64 -25.21 -5.69
C TYR A 562 -3.68 -25.80 -6.63
N ILE A 563 -4.12 -27.02 -6.33
CA ILE A 563 -5.26 -27.62 -7.02
C ILE A 563 -6.51 -26.74 -6.80
N LEU A 564 -7.21 -26.43 -7.88
CA LEU A 564 -8.48 -25.69 -7.87
C LEU A 564 -9.65 -26.66 -7.68
N ASP A 565 -10.58 -26.33 -6.81
CA ASP A 565 -11.94 -26.86 -6.86
C ASP A 565 -12.77 -26.01 -7.83
N GLU A 566 -12.79 -26.42 -9.11
CA GLU A 566 -13.48 -25.68 -10.17
C GLU A 566 -14.98 -25.51 -9.94
N ALA A 567 -15.61 -26.38 -9.13
CA ALA A 567 -17.05 -26.32 -8.92
C ALA A 567 -17.48 -25.12 -8.07
N ASN A 568 -16.62 -24.70 -7.15
CA ASN A 568 -16.86 -23.57 -6.25
C ASN A 568 -15.80 -22.48 -6.43
N ALA A 569 -14.91 -22.61 -7.43
CA ALA A 569 -13.79 -21.71 -7.69
C ALA A 569 -12.96 -21.34 -6.43
N VAL A 570 -12.59 -22.34 -5.61
CA VAL A 570 -11.79 -22.16 -4.39
C VAL A 570 -10.58 -23.10 -4.32
N LYS A 571 -9.60 -22.78 -3.47
CA LYS A 571 -8.47 -23.65 -3.15
C LYS A 571 -8.94 -25.02 -2.67
N LYS A 572 -8.51 -26.09 -3.35
CA LYS A 572 -8.79 -27.45 -2.89
C LYS A 572 -7.88 -27.83 -1.73
N VAL A 573 -8.49 -28.38 -0.68
CA VAL A 573 -7.80 -28.86 0.52
C VAL A 573 -7.81 -30.38 0.62
N ASP A 574 -6.81 -30.93 1.31
CA ASP A 574 -6.71 -32.36 1.61
C ASP A 574 -7.57 -32.77 2.83
N GLU A 575 -7.43 -34.02 3.29
CA GLU A 575 -8.18 -34.53 4.46
C GLU A 575 -7.85 -33.82 5.78
N ASN A 576 -6.73 -33.11 5.85
CA ASN A 576 -6.28 -32.34 7.02
C ASN A 576 -6.70 -30.87 6.96
N GLY A 577 -7.22 -30.41 5.82
CA GLY A 577 -7.54 -29.01 5.56
C GLY A 577 -6.38 -28.21 4.97
N ASP A 578 -5.27 -28.87 4.59
CA ASP A 578 -4.12 -28.21 3.99
C ASP A 578 -4.33 -28.04 2.48
N GLY A 579 -3.95 -26.87 1.95
CA GLY A 579 -4.02 -26.61 0.51
C GLY A 579 -3.15 -27.58 -0.28
N MET A 580 -3.70 -28.16 -1.35
CA MET A 580 -3.00 -29.13 -2.20
C MET A 580 -2.03 -28.41 -3.17
N MET A 581 -0.86 -27.97 -2.67
CA MET A 581 0.15 -27.23 -3.43
C MET A 581 0.96 -28.14 -4.36
N PHE A 582 1.08 -27.77 -5.64
CA PHE A 582 1.91 -28.49 -6.61
C PHE A 582 3.09 -27.67 -7.16
N ASN A 583 3.16 -26.38 -6.83
CA ASN A 583 4.29 -25.52 -7.16
C ASN A 583 4.46 -24.41 -6.12
N ARG A 584 5.69 -24.01 -5.84
CA ARG A 584 6.05 -22.79 -5.12
C ARG A 584 7.20 -22.08 -5.83
N TRP A 585 7.29 -20.78 -5.64
CA TRP A 585 8.44 -19.98 -6.06
C TRP A 585 8.82 -18.95 -5.00
N ASP A 586 10.08 -18.53 -5.05
CA ASP A 586 10.65 -17.43 -4.30
C ASP A 586 11.52 -16.61 -5.27
N GLU A 587 11.13 -15.38 -5.53
CA GLU A 587 11.83 -14.47 -6.44
C GLU A 587 12.27 -13.21 -5.69
N VAL A 588 13.54 -12.86 -5.82
CA VAL A 588 14.13 -11.61 -5.31
C VAL A 588 14.72 -10.84 -6.48
N LYS A 589 14.28 -9.61 -6.65
CA LYS A 589 14.74 -8.69 -7.69
C LYS A 589 15.37 -7.46 -7.04
N THR A 590 16.64 -7.24 -7.32
CA THR A 590 17.46 -6.19 -6.72
C THR A 590 17.86 -5.16 -7.77
N TYR A 591 17.63 -3.88 -7.46
CA TYR A 591 17.98 -2.75 -8.31
C TYR A 591 19.30 -2.13 -7.85
N TRP A 592 20.37 -2.42 -8.60
CA TRP A 592 21.69 -1.80 -8.38
C TRP A 592 21.77 -0.40 -9.01
N SER A 593 21.04 -0.19 -10.10
CA SER A 593 20.78 1.11 -10.74
C SER A 593 19.57 1.00 -11.65
N GLU A 594 19.14 2.10 -12.28
CA GLU A 594 18.06 2.08 -13.29
C GLU A 594 18.35 1.15 -14.48
N THR A 595 19.63 0.87 -14.75
CA THR A 595 20.07 0.02 -15.87
C THR A 595 20.86 -1.21 -15.42
N ASP A 596 20.80 -1.59 -14.14
CA ASP A 596 21.38 -2.83 -13.60
C ASP A 596 20.38 -3.43 -12.61
N ILE A 597 19.59 -4.36 -13.11
CA ILE A 597 18.55 -5.07 -12.37
C ILE A 597 18.93 -6.54 -12.37
N ARG A 598 18.90 -7.18 -11.21
CA ARG A 598 19.24 -8.59 -11.08
C ARG A 598 18.13 -9.34 -10.36
N THR A 599 17.82 -10.52 -10.85
CA THR A 599 16.69 -11.33 -10.36
C THR A 599 17.15 -12.74 -10.10
N HIS A 600 16.99 -13.18 -8.86
CA HIS A 600 17.14 -14.57 -8.45
C HIS A 600 15.76 -15.18 -8.27
N VAL A 601 15.51 -16.35 -8.85
CA VAL A 601 14.27 -17.10 -8.64
C VAL A 601 14.58 -18.55 -8.34
N GLU A 602 13.97 -19.07 -7.29
CA GLU A 602 13.93 -20.49 -6.95
C GLU A 602 12.51 -21.02 -7.11
N TRP A 603 12.36 -22.27 -7.56
CA TRP A 603 11.05 -22.91 -7.65
C TRP A 603 11.12 -24.39 -7.28
N GLN A 604 9.99 -24.90 -6.80
CA GLN A 604 9.82 -26.32 -6.50
C GLN A 604 8.42 -26.78 -6.91
N HIS A 605 8.37 -27.83 -7.72
CA HIS A 605 7.17 -28.59 -8.03
C HIS A 605 7.03 -29.79 -7.08
N PHE A 606 5.78 -30.13 -6.76
CA PHE A 606 5.42 -31.25 -5.91
C PHE A 606 4.44 -32.17 -6.64
N ALA A 607 4.73 -33.48 -6.62
CA ALA A 607 3.81 -34.48 -7.13
C ALA A 607 2.66 -34.71 -6.12
N ILE A 608 1.43 -34.69 -6.63
CA ILE A 608 0.20 -34.91 -5.87
C ILE A 608 -0.50 -36.16 -6.39
N GLU A 609 -0.84 -37.07 -5.47
CA GLU A 609 -1.56 -38.30 -5.83
C GLU A 609 -2.91 -37.97 -6.48
N GLY A 610 -3.16 -38.54 -7.66
CA GLY A 610 -4.38 -38.35 -8.44
C GLY A 610 -4.34 -37.20 -9.45
N TYR A 611 -3.23 -36.45 -9.54
CA TYR A 611 -3.04 -35.36 -10.50
C TYR A 611 -1.77 -35.60 -11.33
N ASP A 612 -1.89 -36.37 -12.42
CA ASP A 612 -0.75 -36.84 -13.23
C ASP A 612 0.08 -35.72 -13.90
N TYR A 613 -0.44 -34.49 -13.96
CA TYR A 613 0.28 -33.31 -14.47
C TYR A 613 1.21 -32.67 -13.43
N THR A 614 1.14 -33.11 -12.17
CA THR A 614 2.01 -32.66 -11.09
C THR A 614 3.19 -33.60 -10.94
N PHE A 615 4.37 -33.07 -10.62
CA PHE A 615 5.63 -33.83 -10.56
C PHE A 615 6.57 -33.23 -9.53
N ASN A 616 7.55 -34.02 -9.07
CA ASN A 616 8.61 -33.51 -8.21
C ASN A 616 9.77 -33.05 -9.07
N ASP A 617 10.04 -31.75 -9.05
CA ASP A 617 11.19 -31.15 -9.71
C ASP A 617 11.47 -29.79 -9.07
N GLY A 618 12.70 -29.30 -9.15
CA GLY A 618 13.06 -28.01 -8.59
C GLY A 618 14.17 -27.38 -9.41
N GLY A 619 14.30 -26.07 -9.30
CA GLY A 619 15.31 -25.34 -10.03
C GLY A 619 15.50 -23.95 -9.49
N GLN A 620 16.52 -23.29 -10.03
CA GLN A 620 16.82 -21.91 -9.74
C GLN A 620 17.39 -21.23 -10.99
N LYS A 621 17.24 -19.92 -11.05
CA LYS A 621 17.76 -19.08 -12.12
C LYS A 621 18.17 -17.73 -11.56
N TYR A 622 19.40 -17.32 -11.91
CA TYR A 622 19.82 -15.94 -11.74
C TYR A 622 19.80 -15.24 -13.10
N SER A 623 19.30 -14.01 -13.15
CA SER A 623 19.25 -13.24 -14.39
C SER A 623 19.62 -11.79 -14.16
N THR A 624 20.17 -11.17 -15.19
CA THR A 624 20.59 -9.76 -15.16
C THR A 624 19.98 -9.01 -16.33
N LEU A 625 19.49 -7.80 -16.09
CA LEU A 625 19.14 -6.83 -17.10
C LEU A 625 20.09 -5.64 -16.95
N ILE A 626 21.15 -5.62 -17.76
CA ILE A 626 22.21 -4.61 -17.69
C ILE A 626 22.25 -3.82 -19.00
N ASN A 627 21.95 -2.51 -18.95
CA ASN A 627 21.84 -1.64 -20.12
C ASN A 627 20.93 -2.22 -21.22
N ASP A 628 19.72 -2.62 -20.84
CA ASP A 628 18.71 -3.28 -21.69
C ASP A 628 19.12 -4.66 -22.26
N ASN A 629 20.24 -5.23 -21.82
CA ASN A 629 20.67 -6.57 -22.18
C ASN A 629 20.23 -7.57 -21.09
N TYR A 630 19.25 -8.40 -21.42
CA TYR A 630 18.83 -9.52 -20.57
C TYR A 630 19.81 -10.69 -20.75
N THR A 631 20.20 -11.32 -19.64
CA THR A 631 20.95 -12.58 -19.68
C THR A 631 20.49 -13.49 -18.56
N GLY A 632 20.07 -14.70 -18.91
CA GLY A 632 19.66 -15.75 -17.98
C GLY A 632 20.77 -16.76 -17.70
N TYR A 633 20.95 -17.09 -16.41
CA TYR A 633 21.86 -18.13 -15.92
C TYR A 633 21.07 -19.20 -15.14
N PRO A 634 20.22 -20.00 -15.80
CA PRO A 634 19.46 -21.05 -15.12
C PRO A 634 20.33 -22.25 -14.78
N GLU A 635 20.01 -22.92 -13.68
CA GLU A 635 20.61 -24.19 -13.31
C GLU A 635 19.90 -25.36 -14.02
N TYR A 636 20.42 -25.76 -15.17
CA TYR A 636 19.78 -26.78 -16.01
C TYR A 636 19.75 -28.19 -15.42
N VAL A 637 20.61 -28.50 -14.45
CA VAL A 637 20.81 -29.88 -13.96
C VAL A 637 20.06 -30.14 -12.66
N GLY A 638 19.30 -29.17 -12.14
CA GLY A 638 18.59 -29.20 -10.84
C GLY A 638 18.97 -27.98 -9.98
N PRO A 639 18.58 -27.89 -8.70
CA PRO A 639 18.93 -26.78 -7.81
C PRO A 639 20.06 -27.20 -6.85
N TYR A 640 21.26 -27.47 -7.38
CA TYR A 640 22.40 -27.98 -6.61
C TYR A 640 23.47 -26.94 -6.30
N ILE A 641 23.34 -25.72 -6.80
CA ILE A 641 24.23 -24.60 -6.46
C ILE A 641 23.69 -23.92 -5.20
N GLU A 642 24.50 -23.86 -4.15
CA GLU A 642 24.22 -22.98 -3.01
C GLU A 642 24.63 -21.55 -3.38
N ASP A 643 23.82 -20.56 -3.04
CA ASP A 643 24.09 -19.12 -3.21
C ASP A 643 24.44 -18.74 -4.67
N LEU A 644 23.59 -19.15 -5.62
CA LEU A 644 23.80 -18.93 -7.06
C LEU A 644 23.96 -17.44 -7.39
N ASP A 645 23.16 -16.60 -6.76
CA ASP A 645 23.21 -15.14 -6.83
C ASP A 645 24.58 -14.59 -6.44
N GLU A 646 25.10 -14.96 -5.26
CA GLU A 646 26.42 -14.52 -4.80
C GLU A 646 27.55 -14.95 -5.75
N LEU A 647 27.46 -16.17 -6.28
CA LEU A 647 28.46 -16.69 -7.23
C LEU A 647 28.46 -15.92 -8.55
N VAL A 648 27.28 -15.68 -9.13
CA VAL A 648 27.17 -14.95 -10.39
C VAL A 648 27.58 -13.51 -10.21
N ASP A 649 27.19 -12.86 -9.11
CA ASP A 649 27.62 -11.49 -8.80
C ASP A 649 29.12 -11.37 -8.65
N GLY A 650 29.76 -12.30 -7.93
CA GLY A 650 31.22 -12.34 -7.85
C GLY A 650 31.90 -12.52 -9.21
N TRP A 651 31.30 -13.27 -10.14
CA TRP A 651 31.84 -13.45 -11.49
C TRP A 651 31.61 -12.26 -12.42
N LEU A 652 30.52 -11.51 -12.22
CA LEU A 652 30.30 -10.22 -12.87
C LEU A 652 31.34 -9.21 -12.43
N GLU A 653 31.64 -9.15 -11.12
CA GLU A 653 32.69 -8.28 -10.57
C GLU A 653 34.11 -8.65 -11.07
N GLU A 654 34.37 -9.95 -11.30
CA GLU A 654 35.60 -10.42 -11.96
C GLU A 654 35.71 -9.94 -13.42
N GLY A 655 34.63 -9.44 -14.02
CA GLY A 655 34.58 -8.98 -15.40
C GLY A 655 34.55 -10.12 -16.43
N LEU A 656 33.94 -11.26 -16.08
CA LEU A 656 33.77 -12.37 -17.00
C LEU A 656 32.72 -12.06 -18.07
N SER A 657 32.83 -12.69 -19.24
CA SER A 657 31.79 -12.61 -20.27
C SER A 657 30.57 -13.44 -19.88
N GLU A 658 29.38 -13.09 -20.38
CA GLU A 658 28.12 -13.84 -20.19
C GLU A 658 28.29 -15.35 -20.45
N GLN A 659 28.90 -15.71 -21.59
CA GLN A 659 29.22 -17.10 -21.93
C GLN A 659 30.11 -17.80 -20.87
N ALA A 660 31.05 -17.08 -20.26
CA ALA A 660 31.96 -17.66 -19.27
C ALA A 660 31.25 -17.87 -17.93
N ILE A 661 30.39 -16.93 -17.52
CA ILE A 661 29.54 -17.04 -16.33
C ILE A 661 28.59 -18.22 -16.49
N TRP A 662 27.89 -18.29 -17.61
CA TRP A 662 26.96 -19.37 -17.91
C TRP A 662 27.62 -20.77 -17.91
N LEU A 663 28.81 -20.91 -18.50
CA LEU A 663 29.57 -22.17 -18.42
C LEU A 663 30.01 -22.52 -17.00
N ARG A 664 30.31 -21.51 -16.17
CA ARG A 664 30.62 -21.73 -14.75
C ARG A 664 29.37 -22.19 -13.97
N VAL A 665 28.19 -21.64 -14.25
CA VAL A 665 26.92 -22.10 -13.66
C VAL A 665 26.69 -23.58 -13.98
N ILE A 666 26.75 -23.98 -15.26
CA ILE A 666 26.66 -25.39 -15.64
C ILE A 666 27.72 -26.25 -14.93
N GLY A 667 28.95 -25.74 -14.85
CA GLY A 667 30.07 -26.43 -14.22
C GLY A 667 29.95 -26.61 -12.70
N GLU A 668 29.37 -25.64 -11.99
CA GLU A 668 29.10 -25.73 -10.56
C GLU A 668 27.85 -26.57 -10.27
N SER A 669 26.85 -26.56 -11.14
CA SER A 669 25.71 -27.48 -11.06
C SER A 669 26.15 -28.95 -11.12
N ILE A 670 26.99 -29.30 -12.10
CA ILE A 670 27.63 -30.64 -12.20
C ILE A 670 28.41 -30.99 -10.92
N ARG A 671 29.04 -30.00 -10.29
CA ARG A 671 29.75 -30.21 -9.03
C ARG A 671 28.78 -30.48 -7.89
N GLY A 672 27.69 -29.74 -7.82
CA GLY A 672 26.62 -29.90 -6.84
C GLY A 672 26.04 -31.31 -6.89
N VAL A 673 25.67 -31.79 -8.09
CA VAL A 673 25.25 -33.18 -8.33
C VAL A 673 26.29 -34.18 -7.79
N SER A 674 27.56 -33.98 -8.15
CA SER A 674 28.62 -34.88 -7.72
C SER A 674 28.79 -34.92 -6.18
N ARG A 675 28.47 -33.83 -5.49
CA ARG A 675 28.53 -33.75 -4.02
C ARG A 675 27.31 -34.39 -3.37
N SER A 676 26.11 -34.20 -3.94
CA SER A 676 24.85 -34.71 -3.37
C SER A 676 24.81 -36.24 -3.36
N GLU A 677 25.44 -36.90 -4.33
CA GLU A 677 25.50 -38.36 -4.40
C GLU A 677 26.53 -39.03 -3.47
N GLY A 678 27.34 -38.24 -2.76
CA GLY A 678 28.13 -38.72 -1.61
C GLY A 678 29.23 -39.75 -1.90
N TYR A 679 29.83 -39.75 -3.10
CA TYR A 679 30.97 -40.64 -3.41
C TYR A 679 32.31 -40.09 -2.92
N ASP A 680 33.23 -40.98 -2.53
CA ASP A 680 34.60 -40.61 -2.19
C ASP A 680 35.40 -40.33 -3.48
N TYR A 681 35.68 -39.05 -3.75
CA TYR A 681 36.44 -38.66 -4.94
C TYR A 681 37.83 -39.31 -4.99
N CYS A 682 38.05 -40.15 -6.00
CA CYS A 682 39.34 -40.77 -6.24
C CYS A 682 40.14 -39.96 -7.26
N GLU A 683 41.21 -39.29 -6.84
CA GLU A 683 42.05 -38.47 -7.71
C GLU A 683 43.07 -39.33 -8.48
N VAL A 684 42.91 -39.38 -9.80
CA VAL A 684 43.86 -40.03 -10.71
C VAL A 684 44.31 -38.98 -11.73
N ASN A 685 45.61 -38.84 -11.93
CA ASN A 685 46.19 -37.98 -12.96
C ASN A 685 47.61 -38.47 -13.33
N ALA A 686 47.77 -38.97 -14.55
CA ALA A 686 49.04 -39.47 -15.07
C ALA A 686 49.15 -39.25 -16.58
N THR A 687 50.37 -39.01 -17.07
CA THR A 687 50.66 -38.85 -18.51
C THR A 687 51.97 -39.55 -18.90
N GLY A 688 52.10 -39.89 -20.18
CA GLY A 688 53.32 -40.47 -20.76
C GLY A 688 53.31 -41.99 -20.88
N GLU A 689 54.42 -42.56 -21.35
CA GLU A 689 54.53 -44.00 -21.69
C GLU A 689 54.25 -44.97 -20.53
N SER A 690 54.34 -44.51 -19.28
CA SER A 690 53.98 -45.30 -18.09
C SER A 690 52.47 -45.52 -17.95
N VAL A 691 51.65 -44.72 -18.64
CA VAL A 691 50.20 -44.83 -18.66
C VAL A 691 49.80 -45.96 -19.63
N ASN A 692 49.44 -47.11 -19.06
CA ASN A 692 49.09 -48.32 -19.79
C ASN A 692 47.99 -49.11 -19.05
N ALA A 693 47.54 -50.22 -19.66
CA ALA A 693 46.47 -51.05 -19.11
C ALA A 693 46.73 -51.62 -17.70
N GLU A 694 47.99 -51.88 -17.33
CA GLU A 694 48.34 -52.38 -15.98
C GLU A 694 48.17 -51.29 -14.92
N LEU A 695 48.62 -50.07 -15.23
CA LEU A 695 48.38 -48.91 -14.36
C LEU A 695 46.88 -48.63 -14.25
N PHE A 696 46.14 -48.71 -15.36
CA PHE A 696 44.70 -48.43 -15.39
C PHE A 696 43.91 -49.36 -14.47
N ALA A 697 44.20 -50.67 -14.53
CA ALA A 697 43.59 -51.66 -13.64
C ALA A 697 43.98 -51.45 -12.16
N THR A 698 45.21 -50.99 -11.92
CA THR A 698 45.70 -50.70 -10.56
C THR A 698 44.96 -49.51 -9.95
N GLU A 699 44.87 -48.39 -10.69
CA GLU A 699 44.16 -47.21 -10.21
C GLU A 699 42.66 -47.47 -10.04
N LEU A 700 42.06 -48.24 -10.96
CA LEU A 700 40.66 -48.64 -10.81
C LEU A 700 40.40 -49.45 -9.54
N THR A 701 41.34 -50.31 -9.16
CA THR A 701 41.26 -51.05 -7.89
C THR A 701 41.44 -50.12 -6.69
N ASN A 702 42.34 -49.14 -6.77
CA ASN A 702 42.54 -48.14 -5.72
C ASN A 702 41.29 -47.28 -5.48
N CYS A 703 40.55 -46.97 -6.55
CA CYS A 703 39.32 -46.17 -6.49
C CYS A 703 38.06 -46.96 -6.10
N GLY A 704 38.18 -48.21 -5.63
CA GLY A 704 37.04 -49.01 -5.18
C GLY A 704 36.59 -50.12 -6.14
N GLY A 705 37.21 -50.22 -7.32
CA GLY A 705 36.95 -51.25 -8.31
C GLY A 705 35.91 -50.86 -9.37
N LEU A 706 35.87 -51.64 -10.45
CA LEU A 706 34.98 -51.41 -11.60
C LEU A 706 33.50 -51.68 -11.27
N GLN A 707 32.63 -50.77 -11.67
CA GLN A 707 31.18 -51.00 -11.78
C GLN A 707 30.76 -51.10 -13.25
N PRO A 708 30.79 -52.29 -13.87
CA PRO A 708 30.74 -52.42 -15.34
C PRO A 708 29.49 -51.79 -15.95
N LEU A 709 29.68 -51.08 -17.08
CA LEU A 709 28.61 -50.55 -17.93
C LEU A 709 28.05 -51.64 -18.84
N THR A 710 26.78 -51.50 -19.19
CA THR A 710 26.06 -52.23 -20.24
C THR A 710 25.72 -51.27 -21.38
N GLU A 711 25.27 -51.80 -22.54
CA GLU A 711 24.82 -50.93 -23.64
C GLU A 711 23.62 -50.06 -23.22
N ASP A 712 22.70 -50.62 -22.42
CA ASP A 712 21.53 -49.91 -21.89
C ASP A 712 21.90 -48.76 -20.93
N ASP A 713 23.10 -48.80 -20.32
CA ASP A 713 23.57 -47.72 -19.42
C ASP A 713 24.08 -46.49 -20.17
N VAL A 714 24.33 -46.59 -21.47
CA VAL A 714 25.01 -45.52 -22.25
C VAL A 714 24.28 -45.16 -23.54
N VAL A 715 23.42 -46.03 -24.07
CA VAL A 715 22.66 -45.73 -25.28
C VAL A 715 21.70 -44.58 -25.03
N ASP A 716 21.65 -43.63 -25.97
CA ASP A 716 20.85 -42.41 -25.87
C ASP A 716 21.10 -41.65 -24.56
N SER A 717 22.39 -41.51 -24.20
CA SER A 717 22.83 -40.69 -23.07
C SER A 717 23.65 -39.49 -23.54
N ARG A 718 23.68 -38.43 -22.72
CA ARG A 718 24.50 -37.24 -22.96
C ARG A 718 25.44 -37.01 -21.79
N LEU A 719 26.64 -37.57 -21.91
CA LEU A 719 27.64 -37.53 -20.84
C LEU A 719 28.31 -36.16 -20.77
N THR A 720 27.98 -35.41 -19.73
CA THR A 720 28.41 -34.03 -19.55
C THR A 720 29.43 -33.91 -18.43
N ARG A 721 30.49 -33.13 -18.66
CA ARG A 721 31.49 -32.82 -17.62
C ARG A 721 32.01 -31.41 -17.70
N ARG A 722 32.41 -30.90 -16.54
CA ARG A 722 33.19 -29.67 -16.40
C ARG A 722 34.69 -29.89 -16.62
N LYS A 723 35.39 -28.86 -17.09
CA LYS A 723 36.84 -28.81 -17.22
C LYS A 723 37.35 -27.39 -16.95
N GLY A 724 38.61 -27.27 -16.53
CA GLY A 724 39.31 -25.97 -16.42
C GLY A 724 38.70 -25.03 -15.40
N ASN A 725 38.21 -25.53 -14.26
CA ASN A 725 37.49 -24.76 -13.24
C ASN A 725 36.17 -24.12 -13.76
N GLY A 726 35.42 -24.84 -14.60
CA GLY A 726 34.09 -24.39 -15.07
C GLY A 726 34.12 -23.49 -16.30
N VAL A 727 35.29 -23.19 -16.86
CA VAL A 727 35.41 -22.37 -18.10
C VAL A 727 35.23 -23.18 -19.39
N GLU A 728 35.13 -24.50 -19.27
CA GLU A 728 34.93 -25.42 -20.40
C GLU A 728 33.96 -26.53 -19.98
N VAL A 729 32.89 -26.73 -20.74
CA VAL A 729 31.95 -27.84 -20.58
C VAL A 729 32.07 -28.74 -21.81
N ARG A 730 32.02 -30.07 -21.60
CA ARG A 730 32.08 -31.05 -22.68
C ARG A 730 30.91 -31.99 -22.61
N PHE A 731 30.30 -32.21 -23.76
CA PHE A 731 29.18 -33.13 -23.97
C PHE A 731 29.65 -34.28 -24.84
N TRP A 732 29.17 -35.48 -24.53
CA TRP A 732 29.26 -36.64 -25.39
C TRP A 732 27.86 -37.20 -25.60
N ASP A 733 27.34 -37.00 -26.81
CA ASP A 733 26.08 -37.58 -27.23
C ASP A 733 26.34 -38.99 -27.74
N ILE A 734 25.79 -39.99 -27.06
CA ILE A 734 25.98 -41.41 -27.36
C ILE A 734 24.70 -41.94 -28.00
N TYR A 735 24.73 -42.18 -29.32
CA TYR A 735 23.54 -42.56 -30.08
C TYR A 735 23.37 -44.07 -30.21
N GLU A 736 22.12 -44.51 -30.32
CA GLU A 736 21.80 -45.86 -30.80
C GLU A 736 22.55 -46.20 -32.11
N GLY A 737 23.14 -47.39 -32.18
CA GLY A 737 23.87 -47.87 -33.38
C GLY A 737 25.38 -47.66 -33.37
N GLY A 738 25.95 -47.24 -32.23
CA GLY A 738 27.41 -47.21 -32.02
C GLY A 738 28.10 -45.92 -32.48
N MET A 739 27.34 -44.85 -32.74
CA MET A 739 27.90 -43.54 -33.11
C MET A 739 27.88 -42.60 -31.90
N ALA A 740 28.91 -41.79 -31.76
CA ALA A 740 28.98 -40.76 -30.73
C ALA A 740 29.50 -39.44 -31.32
N ASP A 741 29.02 -38.33 -30.76
CA ASP A 741 29.50 -37.00 -31.09
C ASP A 741 30.01 -36.30 -29.83
N ARG A 742 30.88 -35.31 -30.03
CA ARG A 742 31.47 -34.56 -28.92
C ARG A 742 31.37 -33.09 -29.18
N GLU A 743 30.82 -32.39 -28.20
CA GLU A 743 30.83 -30.94 -28.15
C GLU A 743 31.78 -30.44 -27.07
N THR A 744 32.37 -29.28 -27.30
CA THR A 744 33.21 -28.59 -26.32
C THR A 744 32.87 -27.12 -26.36
N TRP A 745 32.27 -26.65 -25.27
CA TRP A 745 31.82 -25.28 -25.12
C TRP A 745 32.80 -24.51 -24.26
N LYS A 746 33.10 -23.28 -24.68
CA LYS A 746 34.09 -22.39 -24.07
C LYS A 746 33.63 -20.96 -24.20
N ALA A 747 34.22 -20.08 -23.39
CA ALA A 747 34.00 -18.64 -23.48
C ALA A 747 34.29 -18.09 -24.90
N GLU A 748 35.32 -18.61 -25.59
CA GLU A 748 35.68 -18.14 -26.93
C GLU A 748 34.87 -18.77 -28.07
N GLY A 749 33.97 -19.71 -27.75
CA GLY A 749 33.07 -20.34 -28.71
C GLY A 749 33.02 -21.87 -28.61
N ASN A 750 31.93 -22.42 -29.14
CA ASN A 750 31.65 -23.85 -29.10
C ASN A 750 32.25 -24.56 -30.31
N THR A 751 32.72 -25.79 -30.08
CA THR A 751 33.28 -26.64 -31.13
C THR A 751 32.67 -28.03 -31.09
N GLU A 752 32.33 -28.55 -32.26
CA GLU A 752 31.83 -29.90 -32.46
C GLU A 752 32.90 -30.77 -33.09
N ASN A 753 32.95 -32.03 -32.68
CA ASN A 753 33.87 -33.01 -33.22
C ASN A 753 33.15 -34.33 -33.48
N LEU A 754 32.52 -34.41 -34.65
CA LEU A 754 31.58 -35.48 -35.01
C LEU A 754 32.26 -36.78 -35.47
N GLY A 755 31.50 -37.88 -35.46
CA GLY A 755 31.86 -39.15 -36.08
C GLY A 755 32.82 -39.99 -35.25
N TRP A 756 32.48 -40.23 -33.99
CA TRP A 756 33.13 -41.22 -33.14
C TRP A 756 32.35 -42.54 -33.18
N ASP A 757 33.07 -43.64 -32.97
CA ASP A 757 32.46 -44.95 -32.74
C ASP A 757 32.49 -45.25 -31.24
N TRP A 758 31.42 -45.84 -30.70
CA TRP A 758 31.36 -46.33 -29.32
C TRP A 758 31.03 -47.82 -29.23
N SER A 759 31.48 -48.46 -28.15
CA SER A 759 31.15 -49.85 -27.81
C SER A 759 31.40 -50.11 -26.32
N ILE A 760 30.77 -51.14 -25.76
CA ILE A 760 31.10 -51.66 -24.43
C ILE A 760 32.10 -52.81 -24.55
N THR A 761 33.22 -52.76 -23.82
CA THR A 761 34.21 -53.84 -23.80
C THR A 761 33.71 -55.05 -23.01
N SER A 762 34.38 -56.20 -23.15
CA SER A 762 34.05 -57.41 -22.36
C SER A 762 34.15 -57.23 -20.84
N GLU A 763 34.98 -56.28 -20.43
CA GLU A 763 35.20 -55.89 -19.04
C GLU A 763 34.12 -54.91 -18.54
N GLY A 764 33.35 -54.28 -19.43
CA GLY A 764 32.33 -53.28 -19.09
C GLY A 764 32.81 -51.83 -19.13
N TYR A 765 33.82 -51.51 -19.95
CA TYR A 765 34.25 -50.13 -20.18
C TYR A 765 33.51 -49.54 -21.37
N LEU A 766 33.16 -48.25 -21.31
CA LEU A 766 32.76 -47.52 -22.51
C LEU A 766 34.01 -47.17 -23.31
N ARG A 767 34.11 -47.72 -24.53
CA ARG A 767 35.19 -47.48 -25.48
C ARG A 767 34.72 -46.52 -26.56
N LEU A 768 35.33 -45.34 -26.62
CA LEU A 768 35.17 -44.35 -27.69
C LEU A 768 36.40 -44.38 -28.60
N SER A 769 36.22 -44.45 -29.91
CA SER A 769 37.33 -44.40 -30.87
C SER A 769 37.07 -43.47 -32.04
N LYS A 770 38.15 -42.91 -32.57
CA LYS A 770 38.12 -42.09 -33.78
C LYS A 770 39.22 -42.52 -34.73
N GLY A 771 38.86 -43.32 -35.72
CA GLY A 771 39.84 -43.98 -36.59
C GLY A 771 40.79 -44.91 -35.80
N ASP A 772 41.98 -45.16 -36.36
CA ASP A 772 42.98 -46.06 -35.77
C ASP A 772 43.96 -45.36 -34.81
N ASP A 773 43.90 -44.03 -34.68
CA ASP A 773 44.94 -43.22 -34.02
C ASP A 773 44.65 -42.89 -32.55
N PHE A 774 43.40 -43.07 -32.09
CA PHE A 774 42.99 -42.71 -30.73
C PHE A 774 41.83 -43.57 -30.19
N VAL A 775 41.98 -44.02 -28.94
CA VAL A 775 40.97 -44.76 -28.18
C VAL A 775 40.85 -44.15 -26.78
N ARG A 776 39.62 -43.91 -26.32
CA ARG A 776 39.31 -43.55 -24.94
C ARG A 776 38.54 -44.69 -24.29
N LEU A 777 39.02 -45.15 -23.14
CA LEU A 777 38.31 -46.07 -22.26
C LEU A 777 37.79 -45.31 -21.05
N ILE A 778 36.50 -45.47 -20.74
CA ILE A 778 35.84 -44.87 -19.60
C ILE A 778 35.37 -46.01 -18.69
N ALA A 779 35.92 -46.06 -17.48
CA ALA A 779 35.61 -47.09 -16.48
C ALA A 779 35.00 -46.44 -15.24
N PRO A 780 33.70 -46.61 -14.98
CA PRO A 780 33.10 -46.15 -13.74
C PRO A 780 33.58 -46.98 -12.55
N TYR A 781 33.93 -46.29 -11.47
CA TYR A 781 34.15 -46.90 -10.16
C TYR A 781 32.97 -46.64 -9.20
N PHE A 782 32.08 -45.71 -9.58
CA PHE A 782 30.85 -45.39 -8.89
C PHE A 782 29.76 -45.01 -9.91
N LYS A 783 28.54 -45.54 -9.75
CA LYS A 783 27.33 -45.14 -10.48
C LYS A 783 26.33 -44.54 -9.50
N GLY A 784 25.95 -43.30 -9.75
CA GLY A 784 24.92 -42.57 -9.02
C GLY A 784 23.56 -42.63 -9.72
N GLU A 785 22.66 -41.75 -9.29
CA GLU A 785 21.33 -41.56 -9.87
C GLU A 785 21.40 -40.68 -11.12
N TYR A 786 22.18 -39.61 -11.07
CA TYR A 786 22.29 -38.59 -12.13
C TYR A 786 23.60 -38.71 -12.92
N GLY A 787 24.54 -39.56 -12.48
CA GLY A 787 25.85 -39.64 -13.12
C GLY A 787 26.75 -40.76 -12.65
N ALA A 788 28.04 -40.66 -12.98
CA ALA A 788 29.04 -41.66 -12.63
C ALA A 788 30.42 -41.04 -12.41
N ALA A 789 31.12 -41.53 -11.38
CA ALA A 789 32.53 -41.23 -11.17
C ALA A 789 33.38 -42.26 -11.94
N VAL A 790 34.28 -41.78 -12.79
CA VAL A 790 35.00 -42.59 -13.77
C VAL A 790 36.50 -42.36 -13.72
N ILE A 791 37.26 -43.38 -14.11
CA ILE A 791 38.65 -43.24 -14.56
C ILE A 791 38.65 -43.34 -16.07
N ILE A 792 39.34 -42.41 -16.72
CA ILE A 792 39.47 -42.32 -18.16
C ILE A 792 40.91 -42.64 -18.53
N PHE A 793 41.06 -43.51 -19.52
CA PHE A 793 42.34 -43.84 -20.13
C PHE A 793 42.29 -43.50 -21.62
N ASP A 794 43.08 -42.51 -22.00
CA ASP A 794 43.28 -42.04 -23.37
C ASP A 794 44.55 -42.69 -23.95
N GLU A 795 44.35 -43.56 -24.93
CA GLU A 795 45.39 -44.27 -25.66
C GLU A 795 45.59 -43.64 -27.05
N TYR A 796 46.82 -43.19 -27.32
CA TYR A 796 47.22 -42.61 -28.59
C TYR A 796 48.15 -43.57 -29.35
N SER A 797 48.18 -43.46 -30.67
CA SER A 797 49.16 -44.21 -31.49
C SER A 797 50.62 -43.89 -31.13
N ASP A 798 50.89 -42.68 -30.65
CA ASP A 798 52.12 -42.32 -29.93
C ASP A 798 51.91 -42.46 -28.42
N THR A 799 52.37 -43.57 -27.85
CA THR A 799 52.17 -43.89 -26.42
C THR A 799 52.81 -42.89 -25.46
N SER A 800 53.72 -42.03 -25.93
CA SER A 800 54.26 -40.93 -25.12
C SER A 800 53.21 -39.85 -24.80
N MET A 801 52.06 -39.89 -25.47
CA MET A 801 50.93 -39.01 -25.27
C MET A 801 49.79 -39.65 -24.48
N ASN A 802 49.93 -40.90 -24.00
CA ASN A 802 48.87 -41.54 -23.21
C ASN A 802 48.56 -40.73 -21.95
N GLU A 803 47.28 -40.62 -21.62
CA GLU A 803 46.79 -39.87 -20.46
C GLU A 803 45.80 -40.71 -19.65
N MET A 804 45.83 -40.58 -18.33
CA MET A 804 44.85 -41.17 -17.43
C MET A 804 44.43 -40.15 -16.41
N TRP A 805 43.13 -40.01 -16.22
CA TRP A 805 42.58 -39.03 -15.29
C TRP A 805 41.20 -39.46 -14.80
N SER A 806 40.81 -39.04 -13.61
CA SER A 806 39.46 -39.26 -13.08
C SER A 806 38.57 -38.04 -13.24
N THR A 807 37.26 -38.27 -13.32
CA THR A 807 36.24 -37.21 -13.38
C THR A 807 34.89 -37.75 -12.97
N TYR A 808 33.90 -36.88 -12.98
CA TYR A 808 32.50 -37.23 -12.79
C TYR A 808 31.73 -36.76 -14.04
N PHE A 809 30.93 -37.66 -14.61
CA PHE A 809 30.00 -37.36 -15.69
C PHE A 809 28.59 -37.29 -15.12
N VAL A 810 27.83 -36.30 -15.56
CA VAL A 810 26.37 -36.21 -15.35
C VAL A 810 25.70 -36.59 -16.66
N ASP A 811 24.63 -37.39 -16.61
CA ASP A 811 23.77 -37.59 -17.76
C ASP A 811 22.78 -36.43 -17.89
N THR A 812 22.72 -35.84 -19.08
CA THR A 812 21.95 -34.62 -19.36
C THR A 812 21.07 -34.79 -20.60
N VAL A 813 20.75 -36.03 -20.99
CA VAL A 813 20.09 -36.29 -22.27
C VAL A 813 18.69 -35.67 -22.36
N ASP A 814 17.95 -35.65 -21.26
CA ASP A 814 16.58 -35.12 -21.22
C ASP A 814 16.55 -33.59 -20.99
N LEU A 815 17.71 -32.95 -20.88
CA LEU A 815 17.84 -31.52 -20.62
C LEU A 815 18.14 -30.76 -21.90
N TYR A 816 17.29 -29.79 -22.22
CA TYR A 816 17.60 -28.80 -23.25
C TYR A 816 18.52 -27.73 -22.66
N ILE A 817 19.79 -27.76 -23.04
CA ILE A 817 20.76 -26.72 -22.71
C ILE A 817 21.07 -25.98 -24.01
N PRO A 818 20.70 -24.68 -24.15
CA PRO A 818 21.01 -23.90 -25.35
C PRO A 818 22.53 -23.76 -25.51
N PRO A 819 23.09 -23.46 -26.70
CA PRO A 819 24.54 -23.35 -26.90
C PRO A 819 25.15 -22.03 -26.39
N GLN A 820 24.32 -21.03 -26.08
CA GLN A 820 24.66 -19.72 -25.53
C GLN A 820 23.67 -19.42 -24.39
N PRO A 821 23.99 -18.51 -23.45
CA PRO A 821 23.03 -18.05 -22.45
C PRO A 821 21.79 -17.44 -23.12
N GLU A 822 20.67 -17.49 -22.39
CA GLU A 822 19.37 -16.98 -22.83
C GLU A 822 19.24 -15.47 -22.71
#